data_AF-A0A812QGC5-F1
#
_entry.id   AF-A0A812QGC5-F1
#
_cell.length_a   1.000
_cell.length_b   1.000
_cell.length_c   1.000
_cell.angle_alpha   90.00
_cell.angle_beta   90.00
_cell.angle_gamma   90.00
#
_symmetry.space_group_name_H-M   'P 1'
#
loop_
_entity.id
_entity.type
_entity.pdbx_description
1 polymer ?
#
loop_
_entity_poly.entity_id
_entity_poly.type
_entity_poly.pdbx_seq_one_letter_code
_entity_poly.pdbx_strand_id
1 'polypeptide(L)'
;ALEALDWTRNQDQEENDHAESDSDSDADIESLQKDVVEFRETSQPPEPGDKMKLVKVAMLPPPTFIALVESSKVILQMPDGSEKTFPAEEVQNAAGMPIVKNLNVNKFREISFKLGKEEDLEASPRSTVKYHLDVEIAEVQTEGTKGRVRIKMVSVEEAQMIVEPGPGWDDQMERCLGQVGEITSESGATISVRPDGNSWIWPRELIEPVGVLADEAGTKTHQRKLRVTAFLNYTARTGKLQLQVCYVPLLRSHQLLRNLHCLAQLAKVGLDYFSMIIVFPRWELRTGRVPGELFLSTWVMQGVVPQCLLELYHFYHDMQDETIVRAYPLNSDGEEQTPGSWDHWLLVRLAIRTTAKHTGDQGVHAFVAKIIKGSEGLEVRRMVDLLFAEEGSAGFVVAQLMSRLENLSHVLAWSSSGSEVDVVELPRLGISFEWKAGQLVSKDFKGMRVATPAPPELLHHFDGIPHSLLLQDQTDSYHILVPFVATHRPSIASDPFSSEVVLERENRLWRLHETKVFLYEMHLSGTFLYTPTLTAALYLLFLKFQNRKYDQVSQLVRAIATDSPYQKEALHVFEHLGTLNPDQHADAHAGRIMIALATGDANMRLPMRLDFEMACYVKKLTHVSARCRLKLEEEERAL
;
A
#
# COMPACT_ATOMS: atom_id res chain seq x y z
N ALA A 1 -19.45 -22.16 -11.69
CA ALA A 1 -18.49 -21.10 -11.32
C ALA A 1 -18.07 -20.26 -12.52
N LEU A 2 -17.43 -20.84 -13.54
CA LEU A 2 -17.12 -20.12 -14.79
C LEU A 2 -18.38 -19.62 -15.49
N GLU A 3 -19.38 -20.48 -15.66
CA GLU A 3 -20.71 -20.10 -16.16
C GLU A 3 -21.36 -18.96 -15.35
N ALA A 4 -21.08 -18.90 -14.04
CA ALA A 4 -21.59 -17.83 -13.19
C ALA A 4 -20.88 -16.50 -13.48
N LEU A 5 -19.57 -16.50 -13.81
CA LEU A 5 -18.84 -15.30 -14.23
C LEU A 5 -19.20 -14.90 -15.67
N ASP A 6 -19.45 -15.86 -16.57
CA ASP A 6 -19.97 -15.61 -17.92
C ASP A 6 -21.32 -14.88 -17.88
N TRP A 7 -22.22 -15.29 -16.98
CA TRP A 7 -23.52 -14.65 -16.84
C TRP A 7 -23.43 -13.17 -16.43
N THR A 8 -22.58 -12.81 -15.46
CA THR A 8 -22.40 -11.40 -15.02
C THR A 8 -21.86 -10.53 -16.15
N ARG A 9 -20.90 -11.04 -16.92
CA ARG A 9 -20.39 -10.34 -18.10
C ARG A 9 -21.50 -10.09 -19.13
N ASN A 10 -22.36 -11.07 -19.35
CA ASN A 10 -23.45 -10.94 -20.32
C ASN A 10 -24.50 -9.94 -19.84
N GLN A 11 -24.84 -9.91 -18.54
CA GLN A 11 -25.73 -8.88 -17.99
C GLN A 11 -25.17 -7.47 -18.14
N ASP A 12 -23.89 -7.28 -17.81
CA ASP A 12 -23.19 -6.00 -17.99
C ASP A 12 -23.17 -5.56 -19.47
N GLN A 13 -23.04 -6.52 -20.39
CA GLN A 13 -23.03 -6.27 -21.82
C GLN A 13 -24.42 -5.93 -22.34
N GLU A 14 -25.47 -6.64 -21.90
CA GLU A 14 -26.87 -6.33 -22.22
C GLU A 14 -27.30 -4.95 -21.68
N GLU A 15 -26.89 -4.58 -20.47
CA GLU A 15 -27.15 -3.24 -19.92
C GLU A 15 -26.41 -2.14 -20.70
N ASN A 16 -25.17 -2.38 -21.12
CA ASN A 16 -24.43 -1.43 -21.94
C ASN A 16 -25.04 -1.28 -23.34
N ASP A 17 -25.44 -2.39 -23.98
CA ASP A 17 -26.06 -2.38 -25.31
C ASP A 17 -27.41 -1.64 -25.26
N HIS A 18 -28.16 -1.71 -24.15
CA HIS A 18 -29.36 -0.91 -23.94
C HIS A 18 -29.08 0.58 -23.70
N ALA A 19 -28.04 0.91 -22.91
CA ALA A 19 -27.65 2.30 -22.66
C ALA A 19 -27.13 3.02 -23.91
N GLU A 20 -26.43 2.31 -24.81
CA GLU A 20 -26.00 2.87 -26.10
C GLU A 20 -27.19 3.07 -27.07
N SER A 21 -28.23 2.22 -26.99
CA SER A 21 -29.43 2.33 -27.84
C SER A 21 -30.38 3.49 -27.49
N ASP A 22 -30.29 4.04 -26.28
CA ASP A 22 -31.10 5.19 -25.83
C ASP A 22 -30.44 6.55 -26.13
N SER A 23 -29.32 6.58 -26.86
CA SER A 23 -28.60 7.81 -27.23
C SER A 23 -28.95 8.39 -28.62
N ASP A 24 -29.87 7.77 -29.36
CA ASP A 24 -30.38 8.28 -30.63
C ASP A 24 -31.44 9.38 -30.40
N SER A 25 -30.99 10.57 -30.01
CA SER A 25 -31.72 11.81 -30.27
C SER A 25 -30.82 12.78 -31.04
N ASP A 26 -30.86 12.64 -32.36
CA ASP A 26 -30.32 13.58 -33.34
C ASP A 26 -30.97 14.96 -33.19
N ALA A 27 -30.15 15.97 -32.88
CA ALA A 27 -30.39 17.35 -33.30
C ALA A 27 -29.05 18.12 -33.42
N ASP A 28 -28.72 18.45 -34.66
CA ASP A 28 -27.99 19.64 -35.12
C ASP A 28 -26.61 19.98 -34.52
N ILE A 29 -25.53 19.47 -35.13
CA ILE A 29 -24.29 20.26 -35.33
C ILE A 29 -23.69 19.94 -36.72
N GLU A 30 -24.26 20.57 -37.75
CA GLU A 30 -23.57 20.85 -39.01
C GLU A 30 -22.89 22.23 -38.89
N SER A 31 -21.61 22.28 -38.52
CA SER A 31 -20.66 23.27 -39.04
C SER A 31 -19.27 23.07 -38.42
N LEU A 32 -18.31 22.68 -39.25
CA LEU A 32 -16.93 23.21 -39.35
C LEU A 32 -16.03 22.19 -40.05
N GLN A 33 -16.13 22.15 -41.38
CA GLN A 33 -15.02 21.77 -42.23
C GLN A 33 -14.09 22.97 -42.40
N LYS A 34 -12.82 22.82 -42.01
CA LYS A 34 -11.62 23.18 -42.79
C LYS A 34 -10.39 23.25 -41.87
N ASP A 35 -9.49 22.28 -42.02
CA ASP A 35 -8.10 22.52 -42.42
C ASP A 35 -7.35 21.18 -42.47
N VAL A 36 -7.17 20.67 -43.68
CA VAL A 36 -6.32 19.52 -43.98
C VAL A 36 -4.93 20.07 -44.29
N VAL A 37 -3.96 19.82 -43.42
CA VAL A 37 -2.53 20.00 -43.70
C VAL A 37 -1.94 18.62 -43.96
N GLU A 38 -1.48 18.38 -45.18
CA GLU A 38 -0.72 17.20 -45.57
C GLU A 38 0.59 17.12 -44.79
N PHE A 39 0.76 16.06 -43.99
CA PHE A 39 2.08 15.66 -43.48
C PHE A 39 2.72 14.67 -44.46
N ARG A 40 3.88 15.05 -45.01
CA ARG A 40 4.76 14.13 -45.74
C ARG A 40 5.47 13.20 -44.75
N GLU A 41 5.27 11.90 -44.93
CA GLU A 41 6.11 10.87 -44.33
C GLU A 41 7.51 10.89 -44.94
N THR A 42 8.53 11.25 -44.14
CA THR A 42 9.93 10.90 -44.45
C THR A 42 10.65 10.54 -43.16
N SER A 43 10.71 9.25 -42.84
CA SER A 43 11.73 8.70 -41.95
C SER A 43 11.94 7.23 -42.32
N GLN A 44 13.02 6.95 -43.05
CA GLN A 44 13.49 5.59 -43.27
C GLN A 44 14.08 5.02 -41.97
N PRO A 45 13.87 3.72 -41.67
CA PRO A 45 14.51 3.07 -40.53
C PRO A 45 16.04 2.93 -40.74
N PRO A 46 16.84 2.84 -39.66
CA PRO A 46 18.29 2.69 -39.75
C PRO A 46 18.70 1.35 -40.37
N GLU A 47 19.79 1.35 -41.15
CA GLU A 47 20.30 0.16 -41.83
C GLU A 47 21.05 -0.80 -40.87
N PRO A 48 21.13 -2.10 -41.20
CA PRO A 48 21.81 -3.09 -40.36
C PRO A 48 23.34 -2.86 -40.38
N GLY A 49 23.91 -2.36 -39.27
CA GLY A 49 25.38 -2.24 -39.12
C GLY A 49 25.87 -1.11 -38.22
N ASP A 50 25.01 -0.16 -37.85
CA ASP A 50 25.44 1.04 -37.12
C ASP A 50 25.76 0.78 -35.63
N LYS A 51 26.92 1.28 -35.19
CA LYS A 51 27.35 1.28 -33.79
C LYS A 51 27.00 2.61 -33.14
N MET A 52 25.93 2.67 -32.35
CA MET A 52 25.60 3.85 -31.56
C MET A 52 26.27 3.82 -30.18
N LYS A 53 26.80 4.97 -29.72
CA LYS A 53 27.26 5.20 -28.34
C LYS A 53 26.40 6.26 -27.67
N LEU A 54 25.76 5.91 -26.56
CA LEU A 54 25.04 6.85 -25.70
C LEU A 54 25.98 7.40 -24.61
N VAL A 55 26.01 8.73 -24.41
CA VAL A 55 26.73 9.38 -23.30
C VAL A 55 25.74 10.23 -22.50
N LYS A 56 25.84 10.15 -21.17
CA LYS A 56 24.91 10.71 -20.17
C LYS A 56 25.13 12.23 -19.98
N VAL A 57 24.06 13.02 -20.03
CA VAL A 57 24.01 14.42 -19.56
C VAL A 57 22.80 14.60 -18.62
N ALA A 58 22.99 15.27 -17.49
CA ALA A 58 21.97 15.45 -16.46
C ALA A 58 21.04 16.66 -16.75
N MET A 59 19.75 16.55 -16.43
CA MET A 59 18.71 17.54 -16.75
C MET A 59 18.54 18.64 -15.68
N LEU A 60 18.20 19.85 -16.15
CA LEU A 60 17.61 21.00 -15.41
C LEU A 60 16.11 21.15 -15.79
N PRO A 61 15.27 21.86 -15.02
CA PRO A 61 13.84 22.08 -15.32
C PRO A 61 13.58 23.12 -16.44
N PRO A 62 12.36 23.19 -17.02
CA PRO A 62 12.08 23.59 -18.41
C PRO A 62 12.26 25.11 -18.71
N PRO A 63 12.42 25.53 -19.99
CA PRO A 63 12.00 24.86 -21.24
C PRO A 63 13.09 24.04 -21.96
N THR A 64 12.65 22.97 -22.60
CA THR A 64 13.44 21.89 -23.21
C THR A 64 14.20 22.36 -24.46
N PHE A 65 15.50 22.07 -24.54
CA PHE A 65 16.32 22.21 -25.75
C PHE A 65 16.79 20.84 -26.23
N ILE A 66 16.82 20.61 -27.54
CA ILE A 66 17.43 19.42 -28.14
C ILE A 66 18.86 19.79 -28.53
N ALA A 67 19.84 19.06 -27.99
CA ALA A 67 21.26 19.25 -28.27
C ALA A 67 21.83 18.00 -28.96
N LEU A 68 22.39 18.19 -30.15
CA LEU A 68 23.21 17.18 -30.84
C LEU A 68 24.68 17.51 -30.59
N VAL A 69 25.45 16.52 -30.12
CA VAL A 69 26.88 16.69 -29.83
C VAL A 69 27.69 15.81 -30.77
N GLU A 70 28.44 16.45 -31.66
CA GLU A 70 29.55 15.83 -32.38
C GLU A 70 30.86 16.15 -31.65
N SER A 71 31.90 15.35 -31.87
CA SER A 71 33.16 15.29 -31.13
C SER A 71 33.95 16.61 -30.95
N SER A 72 33.49 17.74 -31.50
CA SER A 72 34.08 19.07 -31.29
C SER A 72 33.07 20.24 -31.17
N LYS A 73 31.76 20.01 -31.28
CA LYS A 73 30.73 21.08 -31.33
C LYS A 73 29.40 20.63 -30.73
N VAL A 74 28.67 21.59 -30.13
CA VAL A 74 27.29 21.40 -29.66
C VAL A 74 26.37 22.21 -30.54
N ILE A 75 25.38 21.55 -31.17
CA ILE A 75 24.35 22.21 -31.98
C ILE A 75 23.05 22.22 -31.17
N LEU A 76 22.53 23.42 -30.91
CA LEU A 76 21.26 23.64 -30.23
C LEU A 76 20.20 24.06 -31.25
N GLN A 77 19.09 23.32 -31.29
CA GLN A 77 17.93 23.71 -32.07
C GLN A 77 16.98 24.53 -31.19
N MET A 78 16.71 25.76 -31.62
CA MET A 78 15.86 26.70 -30.92
C MET A 78 14.38 26.42 -31.23
N PRO A 79 13.44 26.85 -30.38
CA PRO A 79 11.99 26.61 -30.59
C PRO A 79 11.43 27.20 -31.89
N ASP A 80 12.11 28.19 -32.47
CA ASP A 80 11.77 28.81 -33.76
C ASP A 80 12.34 28.05 -34.98
N GLY A 81 13.00 26.91 -34.74
CA GLY A 81 13.62 26.07 -35.78
C GLY A 81 15.03 26.52 -36.19
N SER A 82 15.58 27.59 -35.61
CA SER A 82 16.95 28.03 -35.90
C SER A 82 18.00 27.19 -35.16
N GLU A 83 19.15 26.94 -35.79
CA GLU A 83 20.26 26.21 -35.19
C GLU A 83 21.36 27.17 -34.73
N LYS A 84 21.91 26.93 -33.52
CA LYS A 84 23.11 27.62 -33.01
C LYS A 84 24.17 26.63 -32.61
N THR A 85 25.40 26.84 -33.09
CA THR A 85 26.54 25.97 -32.82
C THR A 85 27.53 26.61 -31.85
N PHE A 86 27.94 25.88 -30.83
CA PHE A 86 28.92 26.32 -29.84
C PHE A 86 30.14 25.39 -29.80
N PRO A 87 31.35 25.92 -29.53
CA PRO A 87 32.50 25.10 -29.16
C PRO A 87 32.26 24.39 -27.81
N ALA A 88 32.62 23.11 -27.70
CA ALA A 88 32.32 22.30 -26.52
C ALA A 88 32.95 22.84 -25.20
N GLU A 89 34.01 23.64 -25.29
CA GLU A 89 34.74 24.18 -24.13
C GLU A 89 34.00 25.33 -23.41
N GLU A 90 33.11 26.06 -24.09
CA GLU A 90 32.38 27.18 -23.48
C GLU A 90 31.21 26.73 -22.58
N VAL A 91 30.65 25.54 -22.84
CA VAL A 91 29.49 25.00 -22.11
C VAL A 91 29.89 24.43 -20.74
N GLN A 92 31.15 24.02 -20.56
CA GLN A 92 31.64 23.41 -19.32
C GLN A 92 31.85 24.39 -18.16
N ASN A 93 31.98 25.69 -18.41
CA ASN A 93 32.33 26.68 -17.37
C ASN A 93 31.12 27.39 -16.74
N ALA A 94 29.89 27.15 -17.18
CA ALA A 94 28.72 27.94 -16.78
C ALA A 94 27.90 27.40 -15.59
N ALA A 95 28.16 26.20 -15.08
CA ALA A 95 27.32 25.58 -14.04
C ALA A 95 28.04 25.39 -12.70
N GLY A 96 27.84 26.32 -11.76
CA GLY A 96 28.33 26.23 -10.38
C GLY A 96 27.34 25.55 -9.41
N MET A 97 27.88 24.65 -8.55
CA MET A 97 27.29 23.94 -7.37
C MET A 97 26.52 22.62 -7.61
N PRO A 98 26.29 21.79 -6.56
CA PRO A 98 27.25 20.94 -5.85
C PRO A 98 26.98 19.43 -6.05
N ILE A 99 27.99 18.62 -5.73
CA ILE A 99 28.09 17.20 -6.07
C ILE A 99 27.20 16.30 -5.18
N VAL A 100 26.25 15.58 -5.78
CA VAL A 100 25.67 14.34 -5.19
C VAL A 100 26.57 13.16 -5.58
N LYS A 101 27.53 12.82 -4.71
CA LYS A 101 28.25 11.54 -4.76
C LYS A 101 27.32 10.47 -4.19
N ASN A 102 26.69 9.66 -5.04
CA ASN A 102 26.33 8.25 -4.75
C ASN A 102 25.62 7.61 -5.95
N LEU A 103 26.39 7.31 -6.99
CA LEU A 103 26.05 6.31 -8.00
C LEU A 103 27.36 5.71 -8.50
N ASN A 104 27.68 4.49 -8.04
CA ASN A 104 28.92 3.80 -8.39
C ASN A 104 28.73 3.11 -9.75
N VAL A 105 29.06 3.82 -10.84
CA VAL A 105 28.95 3.34 -12.23
C VAL A 105 30.19 2.53 -12.67
N ASN A 106 31.16 2.28 -11.79
CA ASN A 106 32.44 1.67 -12.14
C ASN A 106 32.40 0.14 -12.39
N LYS A 107 31.23 -0.48 -12.60
CA LYS A 107 31.10 -1.94 -12.79
C LYS A 107 30.85 -2.44 -14.21
N PHE A 108 30.64 -1.57 -15.20
CA PHE A 108 30.34 -2.01 -16.57
C PHE A 108 31.44 -1.57 -17.53
N ARG A 109 32.14 -2.55 -18.13
CA ARG A 109 33.22 -2.27 -19.09
C ARG A 109 32.78 -2.38 -20.55
N GLU A 110 31.74 -3.13 -20.89
CA GLU A 110 31.24 -3.24 -22.26
C GLU A 110 29.82 -3.82 -22.31
N ILE A 111 28.92 -3.22 -23.09
CA ILE A 111 27.62 -3.77 -23.47
C ILE A 111 27.59 -3.75 -24.99
N SER A 112 27.36 -4.89 -25.63
CA SER A 112 27.23 -4.99 -27.08
C SER A 112 25.87 -5.58 -27.46
N PHE A 113 25.28 -5.04 -28.52
CA PHE A 113 23.99 -5.46 -29.04
C PHE A 113 24.19 -6.12 -30.41
N LYS A 114 23.52 -7.25 -30.64
CA LYS A 114 23.38 -7.84 -31.98
C LYS A 114 21.90 -7.97 -32.31
N LEU A 115 21.48 -7.31 -33.38
CA LEU A 115 20.11 -7.37 -33.89
C LEU A 115 20.06 -8.42 -35.00
N GLY A 116 19.24 -9.46 -34.83
CA GLY A 116 18.92 -10.42 -35.89
C GLY A 116 17.50 -10.23 -36.38
N LYS A 117 17.29 -10.23 -37.71
CA LYS A 117 15.95 -10.38 -38.31
C LYS A 117 15.59 -11.85 -38.37
N GLU A 118 14.36 -12.20 -38.01
CA GLU A 118 13.75 -13.50 -38.33
C GLU A 118 13.15 -13.41 -39.75
N GLU A 119 13.27 -14.48 -40.54
CA GLU A 119 13.04 -14.50 -42.00
C GLU A 119 11.64 -14.02 -42.45
N ASP A 120 11.60 -13.50 -43.67
CA ASP A 120 10.50 -12.76 -44.30
C ASP A 120 9.16 -13.54 -44.31
N LEU A 121 8.20 -13.08 -43.50
CA LEU A 121 6.77 -13.29 -43.76
C LEU A 121 6.28 -12.10 -44.58
N GLU A 122 5.76 -12.38 -45.78
CA GLU A 122 5.26 -11.40 -46.74
C GLU A 122 4.45 -10.28 -46.06
N ALA A 123 4.87 -9.03 -46.31
CA ALA A 123 4.36 -7.84 -45.65
C ALA A 123 2.88 -7.56 -46.01
N SER A 124 1.97 -8.01 -45.16
CA SER A 124 0.62 -7.46 -45.05
C SER A 124 0.65 -6.23 -44.11
N PRO A 125 -0.13 -5.16 -44.36
CA PRO A 125 -0.20 -3.96 -43.50
C PRO A 125 -0.76 -4.21 -42.08
N ARG A 126 -0.88 -5.48 -41.66
CA ARG A 126 -1.26 -5.94 -40.33
C ARG A 126 -0.12 -6.67 -39.57
N SER A 127 1.10 -6.72 -40.11
CA SER A 127 2.17 -7.54 -39.52
C SER A 127 2.86 -6.86 -38.33
N THR A 128 3.05 -7.62 -37.26
CA THR A 128 3.94 -7.30 -36.13
C THR A 128 5.33 -7.80 -36.49
N VAL A 129 6.34 -6.92 -36.50
CA VAL A 129 7.73 -7.33 -36.75
C VAL A 129 8.36 -7.72 -35.42
N LYS A 130 8.85 -8.96 -35.33
CA LYS A 130 9.58 -9.48 -34.18
C LYS A 130 11.08 -9.35 -34.43
N TYR A 131 11.79 -8.64 -33.55
CA TYR A 131 13.25 -8.63 -33.56
C TYR A 131 13.79 -9.48 -32.43
N HIS A 132 14.81 -10.27 -32.75
CA HIS A 132 15.55 -11.04 -31.77
C HIS A 132 16.74 -10.20 -31.29
N LEU A 133 16.72 -9.81 -30.02
CA LEU A 133 17.81 -9.09 -29.39
C LEU A 133 18.61 -10.05 -28.51
N ASP A 134 19.85 -10.32 -28.94
CA ASP A 134 20.84 -11.00 -28.12
C ASP A 134 21.63 -9.94 -27.34
N VAL A 135 21.41 -9.87 -26.03
CA VAL A 135 22.17 -9.00 -25.13
C VAL A 135 23.22 -9.84 -24.41
N GLU A 136 24.50 -9.53 -24.64
CA GLU A 136 25.62 -10.17 -23.98
C GLU A 136 26.11 -9.28 -22.82
N ILE A 137 25.86 -9.72 -21.58
CA ILE A 137 26.26 -9.00 -20.38
C ILE A 137 27.49 -9.68 -19.79
N ALA A 138 28.62 -8.98 -19.74
CA ALA A 138 29.82 -9.46 -19.06
C ALA A 138 29.69 -9.16 -17.55
N GLU A 139 29.44 -10.18 -16.75
CA GLU A 139 29.40 -10.06 -15.29
C GLU A 139 30.81 -10.17 -14.70
N VAL A 140 31.18 -9.20 -13.86
CA VAL A 140 32.37 -9.27 -13.01
C VAL A 140 31.96 -9.89 -11.67
N GLN A 141 32.26 -11.17 -11.48
CA GLN A 141 32.13 -11.79 -10.16
C GLN A 141 33.36 -11.48 -9.33
N THR A 142 33.15 -10.81 -8.19
CA THR A 142 34.11 -10.79 -7.07
C THR A 142 33.77 -11.97 -6.17
N GLU A 143 34.63 -12.98 -6.10
CA GLU A 143 34.48 -14.07 -5.14
C GLU A 143 34.55 -13.55 -3.69
N GLY A 144 33.49 -13.85 -2.93
CA GLY A 144 33.51 -14.05 -1.48
C GLY A 144 34.10 -12.96 -0.60
N THR A 145 33.46 -11.80 -0.50
CA THR A 145 33.50 -11.03 0.76
C THR A 145 32.21 -11.31 1.52
N LYS A 146 32.31 -11.90 2.71
CA LYS A 146 31.17 -12.03 3.63
C LYS A 146 30.55 -10.65 3.81
N GLY A 147 29.25 -10.52 3.58
CA GLY A 147 28.56 -9.23 3.62
C GLY A 147 28.73 -8.60 5.00
N ARG A 148 29.34 -7.41 5.06
CA ARG A 148 29.31 -6.59 6.27
C ARG A 148 27.97 -5.88 6.33
N VAL A 149 27.33 -5.96 7.48
CA VAL A 149 26.05 -5.31 7.74
C VAL A 149 26.14 -4.50 9.03
N ARG A 150 25.40 -3.40 9.10
CA ARG A 150 25.25 -2.61 10.33
C ARG A 150 23.95 -2.99 11.00
N ILE A 151 23.99 -3.16 12.31
CA ILE A 151 22.79 -3.30 13.14
C ILE A 151 22.24 -1.87 13.35
N LYS A 152 20.97 -1.63 13.04
CA LYS A 152 20.36 -0.30 13.16
C LYS A 152 20.52 0.25 14.57
N MET A 153 20.74 1.56 14.67
CA MET A 153 20.75 2.26 15.95
C MET A 153 19.30 2.65 16.29
N VAL A 154 18.65 1.84 17.12
CA VAL A 154 17.28 2.05 17.64
C VAL A 154 17.30 2.07 19.17
N SER A 155 16.18 2.41 19.81
CA SER A 155 16.05 2.27 21.27
C SER A 155 16.09 0.78 21.68
N VAL A 156 16.50 0.50 22.92
CA VAL A 156 16.59 -0.89 23.44
C VAL A 156 15.20 -1.52 23.44
N GLU A 157 14.19 -0.74 23.81
CA GLU A 157 12.80 -1.16 23.88
C GLU A 157 12.24 -1.49 22.48
N GLU A 158 12.54 -0.66 21.48
CA GLU A 158 12.16 -0.93 20.09
C GLU A 158 12.86 -2.19 19.55
N ALA A 159 14.15 -2.37 19.87
CA ALA A 159 14.89 -3.57 19.47
C ALA A 159 14.33 -4.83 20.15
N GLN A 160 13.97 -4.75 21.44
CA GLN A 160 13.35 -5.83 22.20
C GLN A 160 11.99 -6.23 21.60
N MET A 161 11.10 -5.26 21.32
CA MET A 161 9.80 -5.54 20.70
C MET A 161 9.94 -6.25 19.34
N ILE A 162 10.97 -5.92 18.56
CA ILE A 162 11.22 -6.54 17.25
C ILE A 162 11.83 -7.95 17.40
N VAL A 163 12.65 -8.17 18.43
CA VAL A 163 13.33 -9.46 18.69
C VAL A 163 12.47 -10.46 19.47
N GLU A 164 11.52 -10.02 20.28
CA GLU A 164 10.67 -10.86 21.14
C GLU A 164 9.78 -11.89 20.41
N PRO A 165 9.27 -11.67 19.17
CA PRO A 165 8.68 -12.79 18.41
C PRO A 165 9.73 -13.77 17.84
N GLY A 166 11.04 -13.51 18.03
CA GLY A 166 12.17 -14.22 17.41
C GLY A 166 13.15 -14.87 18.42
N PRO A 167 14.48 -14.78 18.20
CA PRO A 167 15.50 -15.62 18.86
C PRO A 167 15.77 -15.30 20.36
N GLY A 168 15.01 -14.39 20.97
CA GLY A 168 15.22 -13.92 22.35
C GLY A 168 16.26 -12.79 22.42
N TRP A 169 16.05 -11.84 23.34
CA TRP A 169 16.95 -10.71 23.59
C TRP A 169 17.97 -11.04 24.70
N ASP A 170 19.24 -10.69 24.48
CA ASP A 170 20.32 -10.77 25.47
C ASP A 170 20.86 -9.36 25.76
N ASP A 171 21.18 -9.04 27.02
CA ASP A 171 21.69 -7.72 27.42
C ASP A 171 22.99 -7.32 26.68
N GLN A 172 23.75 -8.28 26.15
CA GLN A 172 24.92 -8.00 25.33
C GLN A 172 24.57 -7.51 23.92
N MET A 173 23.36 -7.80 23.43
CA MET A 173 22.87 -7.33 22.13
C MET A 173 22.65 -5.81 22.13
N GLU A 174 22.35 -5.18 23.27
CA GLU A 174 22.26 -3.71 23.38
C GLU A 174 23.54 -3.03 22.90
N ARG A 175 24.72 -3.59 23.25
CA ARG A 175 26.03 -3.04 22.86
C ARG A 175 26.30 -3.16 21.37
N CYS A 176 25.58 -4.04 20.68
CA CYS A 176 25.74 -4.31 19.26
C CYS A 176 24.91 -3.36 18.38
N LEU A 177 23.94 -2.63 18.93
CA LEU A 177 23.17 -1.63 18.20
C LEU A 177 24.10 -0.55 17.63
N GLY A 178 23.95 -0.23 16.34
CA GLY A 178 24.83 0.68 15.61
C GLY A 178 26.16 0.09 15.12
N GLN A 179 26.54 -1.12 15.56
CA GLN A 179 27.80 -1.74 15.17
C GLN A 179 27.74 -2.42 13.80
N VAL A 180 28.90 -2.53 13.15
CA VAL A 180 29.05 -3.25 11.87
C VAL A 180 29.62 -4.65 12.15
N GLY A 181 28.88 -5.68 11.78
CA GLY A 181 29.31 -7.07 11.91
C GLY A 181 29.37 -7.83 10.58
N GLU A 182 29.98 -9.01 10.62
CA GLU A 182 30.01 -9.93 9.48
C GLU A 182 28.83 -10.90 9.55
N ILE A 183 28.16 -11.14 8.43
CA ILE A 183 27.13 -12.18 8.34
C ILE A 183 27.81 -13.56 8.44
N THR A 184 27.38 -14.37 9.41
CA THR A 184 27.86 -15.75 9.60
C THR A 184 26.89 -16.78 9.01
N SER A 185 25.59 -16.51 9.04
CA SER A 185 24.53 -17.31 8.40
C SER A 185 23.27 -16.47 8.12
N GLU A 186 22.45 -16.91 7.16
CA GLU A 186 21.15 -16.31 6.84
C GLU A 186 20.07 -17.39 6.85
N SER A 187 18.93 -17.12 7.49
CA SER A 187 17.78 -18.03 7.53
C SER A 187 16.46 -17.24 7.55
N GLY A 188 15.75 -17.24 6.42
CA GLY A 188 14.40 -16.66 6.29
C GLY A 188 14.31 -15.21 6.76
N ALA A 189 13.68 -15.00 7.92
CA ALA A 189 13.46 -13.71 8.56
C ALA A 189 14.62 -13.23 9.46
N THR A 190 15.64 -14.06 9.69
CA THR A 190 16.74 -13.77 10.63
C THR A 190 18.13 -13.89 9.97
N ILE A 191 19.07 -13.10 10.48
CA ILE A 191 20.47 -13.05 10.03
C ILE A 191 21.36 -13.19 11.25
N SER A 192 22.31 -14.14 11.21
CA SER A 192 23.35 -14.21 12.24
C SER A 192 24.49 -13.26 11.90
N VAL A 193 24.77 -12.32 12.79
CA VAL A 193 25.75 -11.24 12.62
C VAL A 193 26.77 -11.32 13.75
N ARG A 194 28.05 -11.12 13.41
CA ARG A 194 29.17 -11.10 14.36
C ARG A 194 29.80 -9.70 14.46
N PRO A 195 29.28 -8.80 15.31
CA PRO A 195 29.80 -7.43 15.48
C PRO A 195 30.99 -7.33 16.44
N ASP A 196 31.04 -8.15 17.49
CA ASP A 196 32.00 -8.06 18.61
C ASP A 196 32.78 -9.38 18.86
N GLY A 197 32.77 -10.28 17.87
CA GLY A 197 33.35 -11.62 17.97
C GLY A 197 32.34 -12.70 18.36
N ASN A 198 31.20 -12.33 18.96
CA ASN A 198 30.09 -13.24 19.24
C ASN A 198 29.06 -13.19 18.10
N SER A 199 28.42 -14.33 17.80
CA SER A 199 27.42 -14.44 16.74
C SER A 199 26.02 -14.31 17.33
N TRP A 200 25.31 -13.25 16.97
CA TRP A 200 23.97 -12.96 17.46
C TRP A 200 22.97 -13.09 16.31
N ILE A 201 21.76 -13.57 16.58
CA ILE A 201 20.70 -13.70 15.57
C ILE A 201 19.83 -12.44 15.63
N TRP A 202 19.73 -11.73 14.51
CA TRP A 202 18.96 -10.50 14.39
C TRP A 202 17.82 -10.67 13.38
N PRO A 203 16.62 -10.16 13.68
CA PRO A 203 15.57 -9.95 12.68
C PRO A 203 16.08 -9.08 11.53
N ARG A 204 15.70 -9.40 10.29
CA ARG A 204 16.19 -8.71 9.09
C ARG A 204 15.83 -7.22 9.10
N GLU A 205 14.76 -6.85 9.80
CA GLU A 205 14.27 -5.49 10.00
C GLU A 205 15.29 -4.59 10.73
N LEU A 206 16.16 -5.17 11.56
CA LEU A 206 17.20 -4.47 12.33
C LEU A 206 18.56 -4.41 11.61
N ILE A 207 18.67 -4.93 10.39
CA ILE A 207 19.95 -5.03 9.66
C ILE A 207 19.96 -4.12 8.42
N GLU A 208 21.02 -3.32 8.26
CA GLU A 208 21.26 -2.50 7.06
C GLU A 208 22.58 -2.88 6.35
N PRO A 209 22.62 -2.95 5.01
CA PRO A 209 23.84 -3.30 4.27
C PRO A 209 24.86 -2.15 4.29
N VAL A 210 26.13 -2.45 4.58
CA VAL A 210 27.22 -1.46 4.50
C VAL A 210 27.83 -1.47 3.10
N GLY A 211 27.79 -0.35 2.39
CA GLY A 211 28.42 -0.21 1.08
C GLY A 211 29.95 -0.25 1.19
N VAL A 212 30.60 -1.20 0.51
CA VAL A 212 32.07 -1.26 0.39
C VAL A 212 32.55 -0.19 -0.60
N LEU A 213 33.40 0.74 -0.16
CA LEU A 213 34.16 1.63 -1.04
C LEU A 213 35.25 0.82 -1.75
N ALA A 214 35.38 0.97 -3.07
CA ALA A 214 36.04 0.01 -3.96
C ALA A 214 37.58 0.13 -4.06
N ASP A 215 38.26 0.83 -3.15
CA ASP A 215 39.65 1.26 -3.38
C ASP A 215 40.72 0.35 -2.75
N GLU A 216 40.37 -0.72 -2.05
CA GLU A 216 41.35 -1.56 -1.36
C GLU A 216 41.10 -3.07 -1.54
N ALA A 217 41.40 -3.62 -2.73
CA ALA A 217 41.88 -5.00 -2.90
C ALA A 217 42.13 -5.33 -4.38
N GLY A 218 43.34 -5.77 -4.71
CA GLY A 218 43.63 -6.39 -6.01
C GLY A 218 42.94 -7.75 -6.15
N THR A 219 41.74 -7.79 -6.73
CA THR A 219 41.00 -9.02 -7.03
C THR A 219 41.12 -9.42 -8.51
N LYS A 220 41.34 -10.72 -8.75
CA LYS A 220 41.31 -11.33 -10.10
C LYS A 220 39.89 -11.35 -10.65
N THR A 221 39.71 -10.88 -11.87
CA THR A 221 38.42 -10.78 -12.57
C THR A 221 38.16 -12.04 -13.40
N HIS A 222 37.07 -12.76 -13.11
CA HIS A 222 36.49 -13.72 -14.06
C HIS A 222 35.33 -13.04 -14.80
N GLN A 223 35.42 -12.97 -16.13
CA GLN A 223 34.30 -12.56 -16.98
C GLN A 223 33.39 -13.77 -17.23
N ARG A 224 32.12 -13.67 -16.84
CA ARG A 224 31.07 -14.58 -17.30
C ARG A 224 30.15 -13.85 -18.27
N LYS A 225 29.83 -14.51 -19.39
CA LYS A 225 28.92 -14.00 -20.42
C LYS A 225 27.51 -14.50 -20.12
N LEU A 226 26.60 -13.57 -19.83
CA LEU A 226 25.17 -13.83 -19.68
C LEU A 226 24.47 -13.48 -20.98
N ARG A 227 23.73 -14.43 -21.55
CA ARG A 227 22.94 -14.23 -22.77
C ARG A 227 21.49 -14.04 -22.36
N VAL A 228 20.93 -12.87 -22.66
CA VAL A 228 19.51 -12.58 -22.45
C VAL A 228 18.87 -12.46 -23.82
N THR A 229 17.81 -13.24 -24.03
CA THR A 229 16.98 -13.17 -25.24
C THR A 229 15.79 -12.26 -24.96
N ALA A 230 15.66 -11.20 -25.75
CA ALA A 230 14.48 -10.34 -25.70
C ALA A 230 13.84 -10.24 -27.08
N PHE A 231 12.52 -10.14 -27.09
CA PHE A 231 11.71 -9.95 -28.28
C PHE A 231 11.25 -8.49 -28.34
N LEU A 232 11.51 -7.83 -29.45
CA LEU A 232 11.01 -6.50 -29.72
C LEU A 232 9.84 -6.63 -30.69
N ASN A 233 8.64 -6.28 -30.25
CA ASN A 233 7.44 -6.27 -31.08
C ASN A 233 7.17 -4.83 -31.51
N TYR A 234 7.27 -4.54 -32.80
CA TYR A 234 6.85 -3.26 -33.36
C TYR A 234 5.46 -3.38 -33.99
N THR A 235 4.54 -2.52 -33.56
CA THR A 235 3.18 -2.42 -34.13
C THR A 235 3.08 -1.17 -34.99
N ALA A 236 3.15 -1.35 -36.31
CA ALA A 236 3.19 -0.26 -37.28
C ALA A 236 1.98 0.69 -37.18
N ARG A 237 0.78 0.16 -36.85
CA ARG A 237 -0.46 0.94 -36.75
C ARG A 237 -0.44 1.99 -35.65
N THR A 238 0.26 1.73 -34.55
CA THR A 238 0.25 2.60 -33.36
C THR A 238 1.58 3.28 -33.11
N GLY A 239 2.61 3.01 -33.94
CA GLY A 239 3.99 3.42 -33.68
C GLY A 239 4.56 2.84 -32.38
N LYS A 240 3.94 1.80 -31.81
CA LYS A 240 4.31 1.28 -30.48
C LYS A 240 5.38 0.21 -30.58
N LEU A 241 6.36 0.33 -29.71
CA LEU A 241 7.47 -0.60 -29.54
C LEU A 241 7.30 -1.30 -28.18
N GLN A 242 7.11 -2.62 -28.20
CA GLN A 242 6.92 -3.42 -27.00
C GLN A 242 8.09 -4.40 -26.85
N LEU A 243 8.86 -4.26 -25.78
CA LEU A 243 9.96 -5.18 -25.45
C LEU A 243 9.45 -6.26 -24.48
N GLN A 244 9.47 -7.52 -24.92
CA GLN A 244 9.14 -8.68 -24.10
C GLN A 244 10.43 -9.45 -23.79
N VAL A 245 10.82 -9.48 -22.51
CA VAL A 245 12.03 -10.18 -22.07
C VAL A 245 11.63 -11.54 -21.49
N CYS A 246 11.98 -12.62 -22.18
CA CYS A 246 11.75 -13.98 -21.68
C CYS A 246 13.01 -14.47 -20.97
N TYR A 247 12.88 -14.85 -19.69
CA TYR A 247 14.01 -15.37 -18.90
C TYR A 247 13.79 -16.84 -18.54
N VAL A 248 14.81 -17.67 -18.77
CA VAL A 248 14.87 -19.08 -18.32
C VAL A 248 15.95 -19.18 -17.24
N PRO A 249 15.65 -19.56 -15.99
CA PRO A 249 16.66 -19.55 -14.93
C PRO A 249 17.51 -20.82 -14.95
N LEU A 250 18.82 -20.63 -15.10
CA LEU A 250 19.84 -21.46 -14.47
C LEU A 250 20.67 -20.54 -13.57
N LEU A 251 20.20 -20.29 -12.33
CA LEU A 251 20.97 -19.95 -11.10
C LEU A 251 20.25 -18.98 -10.15
N ARG A 252 20.58 -19.13 -8.86
CA ARG A 252 20.07 -18.39 -7.70
C ARG A 252 21.02 -17.23 -7.35
N SER A 253 20.72 -15.98 -7.70
CA SER A 253 21.42 -14.83 -7.08
C SER A 253 20.62 -13.52 -7.07
N HIS A 254 20.61 -12.85 -5.91
CA HIS A 254 19.95 -11.55 -5.66
C HIS A 254 20.59 -10.37 -6.41
N GLN A 255 21.84 -10.53 -6.90
CA GLN A 255 22.54 -9.50 -7.67
C GLN A 255 21.85 -9.21 -9.02
N LEU A 256 21.16 -10.21 -9.57
CA LEU A 256 20.49 -10.16 -10.87
C LEU A 256 19.30 -9.17 -10.89
N LEU A 257 18.58 -9.04 -9.77
CA LEU A 257 17.45 -8.12 -9.59
C LEU A 257 17.87 -6.64 -9.72
N ARG A 258 19.07 -6.29 -9.21
CA ARG A 258 19.63 -4.94 -9.37
C ARG A 258 20.03 -4.65 -10.83
N ASN A 259 20.53 -5.66 -11.54
CA ASN A 259 20.93 -5.51 -12.94
C ASN A 259 19.70 -5.32 -13.87
N LEU A 260 18.60 -6.02 -13.59
CA LEU A 260 17.32 -5.85 -14.31
C LEU A 260 16.67 -4.48 -14.03
N HIS A 261 16.76 -3.98 -12.79
CA HIS A 261 16.28 -2.63 -12.46
C HIS A 261 17.07 -1.54 -13.21
N CYS A 262 18.39 -1.69 -13.36
CA CYS A 262 19.21 -0.79 -14.19
C CYS A 262 18.84 -0.84 -15.68
N LEU A 263 18.54 -2.02 -16.23
CA LEU A 263 18.07 -2.15 -17.62
C LEU A 263 16.71 -1.48 -17.84
N ALA A 264 15.78 -1.60 -16.89
CA ALA A 264 14.49 -0.91 -16.93
C ALA A 264 14.65 0.63 -16.85
N GLN A 265 15.64 1.13 -16.10
CA GLN A 265 15.94 2.57 -16.07
C GLN A 265 16.61 3.08 -17.34
N LEU A 266 17.45 2.27 -18.00
CA LEU A 266 18.04 2.63 -19.30
C LEU A 266 17.01 2.67 -20.43
N ALA A 267 15.99 1.79 -20.40
CA ALA A 267 14.92 1.77 -21.39
C ALA A 267 13.91 2.94 -21.26
N LYS A 268 13.86 3.59 -20.09
CA LYS A 268 13.03 4.79 -19.84
C LYS A 268 13.49 6.04 -20.60
N VAL A 269 14.63 6.01 -21.27
CA VAL A 269 15.28 7.20 -21.86
C VAL A 269 14.86 7.46 -23.32
N GLY A 270 13.85 6.79 -23.88
CA GLY A 270 13.42 7.10 -25.26
C GLY A 270 12.19 6.41 -25.81
N LEU A 271 11.30 5.86 -24.98
CA LEU A 271 10.07 5.21 -25.44
C LEU A 271 8.90 5.68 -24.56
N ASP A 272 7.85 6.21 -25.21
CA ASP A 272 6.73 6.88 -24.53
C ASP A 272 5.86 5.94 -23.68
N TYR A 273 5.95 4.62 -23.85
CA TYR A 273 5.25 3.64 -23.01
C TYR A 273 6.07 2.36 -22.86
N PHE A 274 6.43 2.00 -21.63
CA PHE A 274 7.16 0.78 -21.29
C PHE A 274 6.38 -0.05 -20.28
N SER A 275 5.97 -1.26 -20.66
CA SER A 275 5.36 -2.27 -19.77
C SER A 275 6.25 -3.50 -19.72
N MET A 276 6.91 -3.72 -18.58
CA MET A 276 7.79 -4.88 -18.35
C MET A 276 7.08 -5.89 -17.46
N ILE A 277 6.75 -7.06 -17.98
CA ILE A 277 6.22 -8.18 -17.19
C ILE A 277 7.38 -9.14 -16.93
N ILE A 278 7.88 -9.17 -15.70
CA ILE A 278 8.87 -10.15 -15.26
C ILE A 278 8.11 -11.28 -14.56
N VAL A 279 7.99 -12.42 -15.26
CA VAL A 279 7.39 -13.64 -14.71
C VAL A 279 8.49 -14.49 -14.09
N PHE A 280 8.34 -14.86 -12.82
CA PHE A 280 9.23 -15.82 -12.16
C PHE A 280 8.53 -17.18 -12.07
N PRO A 281 9.04 -18.23 -12.72
CA PRO A 281 8.56 -19.58 -12.46
C PRO A 281 9.05 -20.04 -11.07
N ARG A 282 8.17 -20.03 -10.06
CA ARG A 282 8.42 -20.71 -8.78
C ARG A 282 8.08 -22.19 -8.95
N TRP A 283 9.06 -22.97 -9.41
CA TRP A 283 8.95 -24.42 -9.63
C TRP A 283 9.04 -25.21 -8.32
N GLU A 284 8.09 -25.04 -7.41
CA GLU A 284 7.86 -26.07 -6.38
C GLU A 284 6.62 -26.84 -6.78
N LEU A 285 6.83 -28.09 -7.24
CA LEU A 285 5.78 -29.11 -7.40
C LEU A 285 5.22 -29.43 -6.01
N ARG A 286 4.37 -28.55 -5.47
CA ARG A 286 3.54 -28.84 -4.29
C ARG A 286 2.30 -29.58 -4.80
N THR A 287 2.20 -30.85 -4.42
CA THR A 287 1.09 -31.75 -4.73
C THR A 287 -0.24 -31.11 -4.32
N GLY A 288 -1.17 -30.92 -5.27
CA GLY A 288 -2.53 -30.41 -5.02
C GLY A 288 -2.93 -29.16 -5.80
N ARG A 289 -2.02 -28.54 -6.57
CA ARG A 289 -2.37 -27.48 -7.53
C ARG A 289 -2.90 -28.04 -8.85
N VAL A 290 -3.69 -27.24 -9.56
CA VAL A 290 -4.15 -27.58 -10.91
C VAL A 290 -2.93 -27.56 -11.84
N PRO A 291 -2.67 -28.64 -12.61
CA PRO A 291 -1.60 -28.64 -13.60
C PRO A 291 -1.87 -27.52 -14.62
N GLY A 292 -0.89 -26.67 -14.86
CA GLY A 292 -1.04 -25.58 -15.82
C GLY A 292 -1.15 -24.18 -15.22
N GLU A 293 -0.90 -24.00 -13.92
CA GLU A 293 -0.98 -22.67 -13.30
C GLU A 293 0.39 -21.98 -13.19
N LEU A 294 0.42 -20.66 -13.44
CA LEU A 294 1.61 -19.81 -13.34
C LEU A 294 1.42 -18.76 -12.24
N PHE A 295 2.34 -18.67 -11.29
CA PHE A 295 2.27 -17.68 -10.21
C PHE A 295 2.27 -16.24 -10.74
N LEU A 296 1.30 -15.46 -10.31
CA LEU A 296 1.22 -14.02 -10.52
C LEU A 296 1.56 -13.30 -9.22
N SER A 297 2.51 -12.37 -9.31
CA SER A 297 2.82 -11.52 -8.17
C SER A 297 1.71 -10.51 -7.92
N THR A 298 1.46 -10.20 -6.65
CA THR A 298 0.41 -9.26 -6.20
C THR A 298 0.53 -7.88 -6.83
N TRP A 299 1.74 -7.43 -7.19
CA TRP A 299 1.93 -6.15 -7.89
C TRP A 299 1.23 -6.10 -9.25
N VAL A 300 1.11 -7.24 -9.96
CA VAL A 300 0.41 -7.31 -11.26
C VAL A 300 -1.09 -7.13 -11.07
N MET A 301 -1.61 -7.58 -9.93
CA MET A 301 -3.02 -7.53 -9.59
C MET A 301 -3.40 -6.22 -8.87
N GLN A 302 -2.43 -5.36 -8.60
CA GLN A 302 -2.65 -4.09 -7.90
C GLN A 302 -3.50 -3.14 -8.76
N GLY A 303 -4.59 -2.64 -8.18
CA GLY A 303 -5.57 -1.81 -8.88
C GLY A 303 -6.56 -2.59 -9.75
N VAL A 304 -6.35 -3.90 -9.94
CA VAL A 304 -7.27 -4.79 -10.66
C VAL A 304 -8.26 -5.44 -9.69
N VAL A 305 -7.77 -5.86 -8.51
CA VAL A 305 -8.61 -6.40 -7.42
C VAL A 305 -8.45 -5.56 -6.15
N PRO A 306 -9.41 -5.59 -5.21
CA PRO A 306 -9.30 -4.91 -3.94
C PRO A 306 -8.01 -5.27 -3.18
N GLN A 307 -7.44 -4.27 -2.52
CA GLN A 307 -6.17 -4.41 -1.81
C GLN A 307 -6.22 -5.49 -0.72
N CYS A 308 -7.35 -5.67 -0.03
CA CYS A 308 -7.49 -6.77 0.93
C CYS A 308 -7.29 -8.15 0.31
N LEU A 309 -7.69 -8.37 -0.95
CA LEU A 309 -7.49 -9.66 -1.60
C LEU A 309 -6.00 -9.91 -1.90
N LEU A 310 -5.24 -8.86 -2.18
CA LEU A 310 -3.79 -8.94 -2.37
C LEU A 310 -3.05 -9.29 -1.07
N GLU A 311 -3.62 -8.91 0.08
CA GLU A 311 -3.10 -9.22 1.40
C GLU A 311 -3.47 -10.64 1.86
N LEU A 312 -4.57 -11.19 1.35
CA LEU A 312 -5.15 -12.46 1.83
C LEU A 312 -4.92 -13.65 0.89
N TYR A 313 -4.53 -13.43 -0.36
CA TYR A 313 -4.44 -14.50 -1.37
C TYR A 313 -3.15 -14.43 -2.21
N HIS A 314 -2.68 -15.61 -2.64
CA HIS A 314 -1.72 -15.74 -3.75
C HIS A 314 -2.45 -16.00 -5.06
N PHE A 315 -2.01 -15.36 -6.13
CA PHE A 315 -2.67 -15.41 -7.44
C PHE A 315 -1.90 -16.28 -8.42
N TYR A 316 -2.63 -17.03 -9.24
CA TYR A 316 -2.10 -17.95 -10.24
C TYR A 316 -2.90 -17.83 -11.52
N HIS A 317 -2.22 -17.52 -12.62
CA HIS A 317 -2.78 -17.48 -13.96
C HIS A 317 -2.98 -18.88 -14.51
N ASP A 318 -4.12 -19.14 -15.13
CA ASP A 318 -4.39 -20.40 -15.81
C ASP A 318 -3.72 -20.40 -17.20
N MET A 319 -2.79 -21.32 -17.48
CA MET A 319 -2.11 -21.37 -18.79
C MET A 319 -3.02 -21.83 -19.93
N GLN A 320 -4.22 -22.37 -19.64
CA GLN A 320 -5.19 -22.75 -20.68
C GLN A 320 -6.13 -21.60 -21.04
N ASP A 321 -6.38 -20.68 -20.12
CA ASP A 321 -7.25 -19.53 -20.32
C ASP A 321 -6.61 -18.27 -19.73
N GLU A 322 -6.10 -17.41 -20.61
CA GLU A 322 -5.39 -16.19 -20.24
C GLU A 322 -6.25 -15.18 -19.47
N THR A 323 -7.58 -15.36 -19.48
CA THR A 323 -8.51 -14.49 -18.77
C THR A 323 -8.76 -14.94 -17.33
N ILE A 324 -8.34 -16.15 -16.95
CA ILE A 324 -8.63 -16.74 -15.64
C ILE A 324 -7.40 -16.68 -14.74
N VAL A 325 -7.63 -16.14 -13.54
CA VAL A 325 -6.69 -16.15 -12.43
C VAL A 325 -7.36 -16.81 -11.23
N ARG A 326 -6.71 -17.80 -10.63
CA ARG A 326 -7.16 -18.42 -9.38
C ARG A 326 -6.39 -17.83 -8.22
N ALA A 327 -7.06 -17.58 -7.10
CA ALA A 327 -6.41 -17.08 -5.90
C ALA A 327 -6.64 -18.04 -4.72
N TYR A 328 -5.55 -18.41 -4.05
CA TYR A 328 -5.56 -19.34 -2.92
C TYR A 328 -5.26 -18.60 -1.62
N PRO A 329 -6.00 -18.87 -0.53
CA PRO A 329 -5.88 -18.11 0.70
C PRO A 329 -4.51 -18.32 1.37
N LEU A 330 -4.08 -17.30 2.09
CA LEU A 330 -2.90 -17.33 2.95
C LEU A 330 -3.28 -17.76 4.38
N ASN A 331 -2.32 -18.34 5.09
CA ASN A 331 -2.36 -18.56 6.53
C ASN A 331 -1.97 -17.27 7.28
N SER A 332 -2.12 -17.29 8.61
CA SER A 332 -1.65 -16.21 9.50
C SER A 332 -0.20 -15.79 9.26
N ASP A 333 0.64 -16.74 8.85
CA ASP A 333 2.08 -16.53 8.64
C ASP A 333 2.40 -15.94 7.26
N GLY A 334 1.37 -15.61 6.46
CA GLY A 334 1.52 -15.14 5.08
C GLY A 334 1.98 -16.24 4.12
N GLU A 335 2.05 -17.49 4.57
CA GLU A 335 2.30 -18.65 3.74
C GLU A 335 0.99 -19.18 3.15
N GLU A 336 1.04 -19.72 1.94
CA GLU A 336 -0.12 -20.37 1.33
C GLU A 336 -0.53 -21.58 2.16
N GLN A 337 -1.83 -21.72 2.45
CA GLN A 337 -2.30 -22.90 3.17
C GLN A 337 -2.06 -24.16 2.34
N THR A 338 -1.95 -25.32 3.00
CA THR A 338 -1.65 -26.57 2.30
C THR A 338 -2.74 -26.88 1.27
N PRO A 339 -2.38 -27.23 0.01
CA PRO A 339 -3.35 -27.58 -1.00
C PRO A 339 -4.33 -28.64 -0.51
N GLY A 340 -5.63 -28.36 -0.67
CA GLY A 340 -6.72 -29.22 -0.21
C GLY A 340 -7.29 -28.86 1.16
N SER A 341 -6.57 -28.13 2.01
CA SER A 341 -7.07 -27.66 3.31
C SER A 341 -7.99 -26.43 3.21
N TRP A 342 -8.03 -25.77 2.06
CA TRP A 342 -8.80 -24.55 1.87
C TRP A 342 -10.30 -24.82 1.90
N ASP A 343 -11.02 -24.10 2.77
CA ASP A 343 -12.48 -24.06 2.78
C ASP A 343 -13.04 -23.22 1.63
N HIS A 344 -12.22 -22.35 1.04
CA HIS A 344 -12.61 -21.52 -0.08
C HIS A 344 -11.41 -21.10 -0.94
N TRP A 345 -11.67 -20.67 -2.17
CA TRP A 345 -10.69 -20.04 -3.06
C TRP A 345 -11.37 -19.01 -3.96
N LEU A 346 -10.60 -18.17 -4.64
CA LEU A 346 -11.14 -17.19 -5.57
C LEU A 346 -10.90 -17.61 -7.02
N LEU A 347 -11.87 -17.26 -7.86
CA LEU A 347 -11.78 -17.26 -9.30
C LEU A 347 -11.94 -15.82 -9.77
N VAL A 348 -10.88 -15.27 -10.34
CA VAL A 348 -10.81 -13.91 -10.87
C VAL A 348 -10.80 -14.01 -12.37
N ARG A 349 -11.75 -13.37 -13.03
CA ARG A 349 -11.76 -13.27 -14.49
C ARG A 349 -11.45 -11.85 -14.91
N LEU A 350 -10.42 -11.71 -15.73
CA LEU A 350 -9.99 -10.45 -16.30
C LEU A 350 -10.82 -10.16 -17.55
N ALA A 351 -11.44 -8.98 -17.58
CA ALA A 351 -12.15 -8.47 -18.74
C ALA A 351 -11.52 -7.13 -19.15
N ILE A 352 -11.11 -7.04 -20.41
CA ILE A 352 -10.70 -5.76 -20.99
C ILE A 352 -12.00 -5.02 -21.33
N ARG A 353 -12.35 -3.99 -20.56
CA ARG A 353 -13.45 -3.09 -20.90
C ARG A 353 -12.91 -1.94 -21.74
N THR A 354 -13.60 -1.64 -22.82
CA THR A 354 -13.32 -0.51 -23.70
C THR A 354 -13.79 0.83 -23.12
N THR A 355 -14.59 0.82 -22.05
CA THR A 355 -15.08 2.02 -21.35
C THR A 355 -15.63 1.64 -19.97
N ALA A 356 -15.19 2.32 -18.91
CA ALA A 356 -15.90 2.31 -17.62
C ALA A 356 -17.09 3.29 -17.69
N LYS A 357 -18.29 2.86 -17.28
CA LYS A 357 -19.57 3.63 -17.40
C LYS A 357 -19.47 5.09 -16.90
N HIS A 358 -18.61 5.36 -15.91
CA HIS A 358 -18.55 6.67 -15.23
C HIS A 358 -17.30 7.52 -15.53
N THR A 359 -16.20 6.93 -16.00
CA THR A 359 -14.97 7.69 -16.31
C THR A 359 -14.69 7.78 -17.80
N GLY A 360 -15.33 6.95 -18.63
CA GLY A 360 -15.02 6.84 -20.06
C GLY A 360 -13.66 6.22 -20.35
N ASP A 361 -12.91 5.83 -19.32
CA ASP A 361 -11.56 5.28 -19.49
C ASP A 361 -11.59 3.81 -19.90
N GLN A 362 -10.70 3.46 -20.83
CA GLN A 362 -10.36 2.08 -21.17
C GLN A 362 -9.57 1.45 -20.02
N GLY A 363 -10.10 0.37 -19.45
CA GLY A 363 -9.53 -0.27 -18.27
C GLY A 363 -9.71 -1.78 -18.24
N VAL A 364 -8.84 -2.45 -17.51
CA VAL A 364 -9.02 -3.87 -17.18
C VAL A 364 -9.89 -3.94 -15.92
N HIS A 365 -11.03 -4.61 -16.03
CA HIS A 365 -11.90 -4.92 -14.92
C HIS A 365 -11.71 -6.38 -14.48
N ALA A 366 -11.91 -6.66 -13.20
CA ALA A 366 -11.85 -8.02 -12.69
C ALA A 366 -13.17 -8.43 -12.05
N PHE A 367 -13.72 -9.54 -12.52
CA PHE A 367 -14.85 -10.20 -11.89
C PHE A 367 -14.33 -11.25 -10.92
N VAL A 368 -14.59 -11.06 -9.63
CA VAL A 368 -14.12 -11.96 -8.58
C VAL A 368 -15.26 -12.82 -8.09
N ALA A 369 -15.08 -14.13 -8.06
CA ALA A 369 -15.98 -15.08 -7.44
C ALA A 369 -15.26 -15.86 -6.34
N LYS A 370 -15.82 -15.87 -5.13
CA LYS A 370 -15.42 -16.71 -4.00
C LYS A 370 -16.17 -18.03 -4.08
N ILE A 371 -15.41 -19.12 -4.22
CA ILE A 371 -15.93 -20.49 -4.23
C ILE A 371 -15.73 -21.07 -2.84
N ILE A 372 -16.83 -21.43 -2.18
CA ILE A 372 -16.83 -21.94 -0.81
C ILE A 372 -17.22 -23.42 -0.84
N LYS A 373 -16.45 -24.26 -0.15
CA LYS A 373 -16.78 -25.67 0.06
C LYS A 373 -17.79 -25.77 1.20
N GLY A 374 -19.06 -25.99 0.86
CA GLY A 374 -20.11 -26.31 1.82
C GLY A 374 -20.27 -27.82 2.01
N SER A 375 -21.03 -28.21 3.04
CA SER A 375 -21.45 -29.60 3.26
C SER A 375 -22.37 -30.12 2.15
N GLU A 376 -23.15 -29.22 1.52
CA GLU A 376 -24.13 -29.53 0.48
C GLU A 376 -23.64 -29.29 -0.95
N GLY A 377 -22.38 -28.87 -1.12
CA GLY A 377 -21.78 -28.60 -2.44
C GLY A 377 -20.92 -27.35 -2.47
N LEU A 378 -20.68 -26.84 -3.68
CA LEU A 378 -19.92 -25.61 -3.89
C LEU A 378 -20.88 -24.42 -3.91
N GLU A 379 -20.72 -23.51 -2.95
CA GLU A 379 -21.40 -22.22 -2.95
C GLU A 379 -20.52 -21.21 -3.70
N VAL A 380 -21.13 -20.38 -4.56
CA VAL A 380 -20.43 -19.36 -5.33
C VAL A 380 -20.98 -18.00 -4.94
N ARG A 381 -20.09 -17.12 -4.48
CA ARG A 381 -20.42 -15.71 -4.22
C ARG A 381 -19.60 -14.81 -5.13
N ARG A 382 -20.26 -13.90 -5.83
CA ARG A 382 -19.64 -12.89 -6.69
C ARG A 382 -19.38 -11.63 -5.89
N MET A 383 -18.24 -10.99 -6.14
CA MET A 383 -17.91 -9.72 -5.52
C MET A 383 -18.72 -8.61 -6.19
N VAL A 384 -19.33 -7.76 -5.38
CA VAL A 384 -20.05 -6.57 -5.83
C VAL A 384 -19.09 -5.38 -5.74
N ASP A 385 -18.96 -4.60 -6.81
CA ASP A 385 -18.15 -3.39 -6.79
C ASP A 385 -18.90 -2.25 -6.10
N LEU A 386 -18.47 -1.91 -4.89
CA LEU A 386 -19.05 -0.84 -4.09
C LEU A 386 -18.68 0.56 -4.60
N LEU A 387 -17.61 0.69 -5.40
CA LEU A 387 -17.16 2.00 -5.89
C LEU A 387 -18.12 2.59 -6.92
N PHE A 388 -18.80 1.71 -7.67
CA PHE A 388 -19.75 2.08 -8.73
C PHE A 388 -21.20 1.71 -8.38
N ALA A 389 -21.50 1.49 -7.10
CA ALA A 389 -22.85 1.17 -6.69
C ALA A 389 -23.78 2.37 -6.92
N GLU A 390 -24.92 2.12 -7.57
CA GLU A 390 -25.90 3.16 -7.93
C GLU A 390 -26.51 3.80 -6.69
N GLU A 391 -26.74 5.11 -6.73
CA GLU A 391 -27.35 5.85 -5.62
C GLU A 391 -28.75 5.29 -5.29
N GLY A 392 -29.00 5.02 -4.01
CA GLY A 392 -30.23 4.38 -3.54
C GLY A 392 -30.21 2.84 -3.57
N SER A 393 -29.21 2.21 -4.19
CA SER A 393 -29.01 0.75 -4.12
C SER A 393 -28.54 0.30 -2.73
N ALA A 394 -28.74 -0.99 -2.42
CA ALA A 394 -28.18 -1.61 -1.21
C ALA A 394 -26.65 -1.50 -1.18
N GLY A 395 -25.98 -1.65 -2.33
CA GLY A 395 -24.54 -1.49 -2.46
C GLY A 395 -24.07 -0.09 -2.06
N PHE A 396 -24.81 0.95 -2.45
CA PHE A 396 -24.46 2.33 -2.10
C PHE A 396 -24.62 2.61 -0.60
N VAL A 397 -25.69 2.11 0.02
CA VAL A 397 -25.89 2.20 1.47
C VAL A 397 -24.76 1.47 2.21
N VAL A 398 -24.39 0.27 1.76
CA VAL A 398 -23.25 -0.49 2.30
C VAL A 398 -21.96 0.29 2.16
N ALA A 399 -21.69 0.88 0.98
CA ALA A 399 -20.48 1.67 0.74
C ALA A 399 -20.39 2.85 1.72
N GLN A 400 -21.47 3.62 1.90
CA GLN A 400 -21.52 4.76 2.82
C GLN A 400 -21.34 4.36 4.29
N LEU A 401 -21.95 3.26 4.71
CA LEU A 401 -21.84 2.80 6.11
C LEU A 401 -20.45 2.22 6.38
N MET A 402 -19.95 1.36 5.51
CA MET A 402 -18.69 0.65 5.74
C MET A 402 -17.46 1.54 5.55
N SER A 403 -17.55 2.58 4.71
CA SER A 403 -16.48 3.58 4.56
C SER A 403 -16.20 4.35 5.86
N ARG A 404 -17.15 4.38 6.80
CA ARG A 404 -16.94 4.94 8.15
C ARG A 404 -15.93 4.11 8.93
N LEU A 405 -15.99 2.79 8.82
CA LEU A 405 -15.10 1.88 9.53
C LEU A 405 -13.76 1.70 8.81
N GLU A 406 -13.78 1.47 7.50
CA GLU A 406 -12.63 1.00 6.74
C GLU A 406 -12.56 1.64 5.34
N ASN A 407 -11.41 1.57 4.67
CA ASN A 407 -11.30 1.97 3.27
C ASN A 407 -12.05 0.96 2.37
N LEU A 408 -12.74 1.42 1.32
CA LEU A 408 -13.49 0.51 0.42
C LEU A 408 -12.61 -0.58 -0.22
N SER A 409 -11.31 -0.33 -0.39
CA SER A 409 -10.34 -1.34 -0.85
C SER A 409 -10.14 -2.52 0.12
N HIS A 410 -10.69 -2.43 1.33
CA HIS A 410 -10.68 -3.45 2.38
C HIS A 410 -12.10 -3.82 2.86
N VAL A 411 -13.11 -3.42 2.10
CA VAL A 411 -14.50 -3.85 2.30
C VAL A 411 -14.85 -4.80 1.17
N LEU A 412 -15.19 -6.04 1.52
CA LEU A 412 -15.55 -7.08 0.55
C LEU A 412 -17.06 -7.30 0.60
N ALA A 413 -17.77 -6.84 -0.43
CA ALA A 413 -19.19 -7.12 -0.61
C ALA A 413 -19.38 -8.32 -1.54
N TRP A 414 -20.20 -9.26 -1.12
CA TRP A 414 -20.45 -10.54 -1.78
C TRP A 414 -21.94 -10.71 -2.07
N SER A 415 -22.24 -11.32 -3.22
CA SER A 415 -23.58 -11.59 -3.72
C SER A 415 -23.68 -13.02 -4.27
N SER A 416 -24.74 -13.72 -3.91
CA SER A 416 -25.08 -15.05 -4.41
C SER A 416 -25.84 -14.96 -5.74
N SER A 417 -26.65 -13.91 -5.91
CA SER A 417 -27.41 -13.63 -7.13
C SER A 417 -26.57 -12.92 -8.20
N GLY A 418 -25.55 -12.15 -7.78
CA GLY A 418 -24.68 -11.34 -8.61
C GLY A 418 -25.03 -9.84 -8.66
N SER A 419 -26.22 -9.44 -8.20
CA SER A 419 -26.70 -8.05 -8.26
C SER A 419 -26.88 -7.40 -6.90
N GLU A 420 -27.39 -8.14 -5.90
CA GLU A 420 -27.66 -7.62 -4.57
C GLU A 420 -26.61 -8.05 -3.56
N VAL A 421 -26.16 -7.12 -2.69
CA VAL A 421 -25.20 -7.43 -1.63
C VAL A 421 -25.87 -8.31 -0.58
N ASP A 422 -25.33 -9.52 -0.37
CA ASP A 422 -25.79 -10.46 0.66
C ASP A 422 -24.93 -10.40 1.91
N VAL A 423 -23.61 -10.34 1.72
CA VAL A 423 -22.63 -10.43 2.82
C VAL A 423 -21.55 -9.38 2.62
N VAL A 424 -21.16 -8.74 3.70
CA VAL A 424 -20.06 -7.77 3.73
C VAL A 424 -19.03 -8.25 4.74
N GLU A 425 -17.78 -8.38 4.31
CA GLU A 425 -16.65 -8.77 5.15
C GLU A 425 -15.68 -7.58 5.25
N LEU A 426 -15.18 -7.31 6.46
CA LEU A 426 -14.11 -6.33 6.73
C LEU A 426 -12.91 -7.09 7.31
N PRO A 427 -12.07 -7.73 6.48
CA PRO A 427 -11.12 -8.73 6.95
C PRO A 427 -10.10 -8.19 7.97
N ARG A 428 -9.64 -6.95 7.80
CA ARG A 428 -8.70 -6.31 8.73
C ARG A 428 -9.31 -6.06 10.10
N LEU A 429 -10.61 -5.78 10.14
CA LEU A 429 -11.36 -5.56 11.37
C LEU A 429 -11.89 -6.87 11.97
N GLY A 430 -11.81 -7.98 11.24
CA GLY A 430 -12.30 -9.28 11.69
C GLY A 430 -13.81 -9.32 11.93
N ILE A 431 -14.58 -8.48 11.23
CA ILE A 431 -16.04 -8.40 11.35
C ILE A 431 -16.72 -8.58 10.00
N SER A 432 -17.98 -9.00 10.05
CA SER A 432 -18.82 -9.26 8.91
C SER A 432 -20.30 -8.98 9.21
N PHE A 433 -21.01 -8.60 8.15
CA PHE A 433 -22.42 -8.28 8.18
C PHE A 433 -23.15 -9.07 7.08
N GLU A 434 -24.42 -9.35 7.33
CA GLU A 434 -25.32 -9.98 6.37
C GLU A 434 -26.47 -9.02 6.10
N TRP A 435 -26.81 -8.83 4.84
CA TRP A 435 -27.94 -8.04 4.42
C TRP A 435 -29.22 -8.88 4.53
N LYS A 436 -30.11 -8.53 5.46
CA LYS A 436 -31.38 -9.21 5.68
C LYS A 436 -32.52 -8.21 5.77
N ALA A 437 -33.58 -8.43 4.99
CA ALA A 437 -34.79 -7.62 5.03
C ALA A 437 -34.51 -6.10 4.95
N GLY A 438 -33.56 -5.70 4.10
CA GLY A 438 -33.18 -4.29 3.91
C GLY A 438 -32.30 -3.70 5.02
N GLN A 439 -31.73 -4.53 5.90
CA GLN A 439 -30.88 -4.09 7.00
C GLN A 439 -29.60 -4.92 7.09
N LEU A 440 -28.52 -4.29 7.56
CA LEU A 440 -27.26 -4.97 7.87
C LEU A 440 -27.34 -5.57 9.27
N VAL A 441 -27.22 -6.90 9.36
CA VAL A 441 -27.18 -7.65 10.60
C VAL A 441 -25.75 -8.13 10.85
N SER A 442 -25.19 -7.89 12.02
CA SER A 442 -23.85 -8.38 12.35
C SER A 442 -23.84 -9.89 12.51
N LYS A 443 -22.83 -10.55 11.94
CA LYS A 443 -22.60 -11.99 12.14
C LYS A 443 -21.78 -12.27 13.40
N ASP A 444 -20.94 -11.32 13.80
CA ASP A 444 -20.03 -11.45 14.94
C ASP A 444 -20.66 -11.00 16.25
N PHE A 445 -21.56 -10.01 16.20
CA PHE A 445 -22.33 -9.54 17.35
C PHE A 445 -23.77 -10.03 17.27
N LYS A 446 -24.04 -11.18 17.90
CA LYS A 446 -25.32 -11.90 17.81
C LYS A 446 -26.50 -10.99 18.13
N GLY A 447 -27.46 -10.93 17.20
CA GLY A 447 -28.71 -10.20 17.37
C GLY A 447 -28.60 -8.69 17.19
N MET A 448 -27.42 -8.18 16.80
CA MET A 448 -27.22 -6.76 16.53
C MET A 448 -27.42 -6.44 15.06
N ARG A 449 -28.13 -5.35 14.78
CA ARG A 449 -28.35 -4.79 13.45
C ARG A 449 -27.86 -3.34 13.39
N VAL A 450 -27.45 -2.87 12.23
CA VAL A 450 -27.07 -1.47 12.03
C VAL A 450 -28.32 -0.60 12.09
N ALA A 451 -28.32 0.38 12.99
CA ALA A 451 -29.40 1.35 13.12
C ALA A 451 -29.14 2.52 12.17
N THR A 452 -29.91 2.62 11.09
CA THR A 452 -29.83 3.72 10.12
C THR A 452 -31.23 4.14 9.69
N PRO A 453 -31.59 5.43 9.77
CA PRO A 453 -30.77 6.53 10.32
C PRO A 453 -30.58 6.40 11.84
N ALA A 454 -29.51 7.01 12.36
CA ALA A 454 -29.31 7.12 13.80
C ALA A 454 -30.36 8.07 14.41
N PRO A 455 -30.95 7.75 15.58
CA PRO A 455 -31.88 8.65 16.26
C PRO A 455 -31.23 10.01 16.56
N PRO A 456 -31.94 11.14 16.35
CA PRO A 456 -31.38 12.48 16.55
C PRO A 456 -30.80 12.71 17.95
N GLU A 457 -31.40 12.10 18.97
CA GLU A 457 -30.97 12.22 20.36
C GLU A 457 -29.57 11.63 20.58
N LEU A 458 -29.15 10.67 19.74
CA LEU A 458 -27.90 9.94 19.90
C LEU A 458 -26.75 10.52 19.08
N LEU A 459 -27.01 11.49 18.21
CA LEU A 459 -26.02 12.06 17.30
C LEU A 459 -24.81 12.65 18.03
N HIS A 460 -25.03 13.25 19.21
CA HIS A 460 -23.96 13.86 20.01
C HIS A 460 -22.90 12.86 20.51
N HIS A 461 -23.21 11.55 20.57
CA HIS A 461 -22.22 10.54 20.94
C HIS A 461 -21.20 10.29 19.83
N PHE A 462 -21.56 10.56 18.58
CA PHE A 462 -20.71 10.42 17.40
C PHE A 462 -19.68 11.55 17.27
N ASP A 463 -19.82 12.63 18.05
CA ASP A 463 -18.83 13.72 18.11
C ASP A 463 -17.44 13.16 18.44
N GLY A 464 -16.50 13.31 17.51
CA GLY A 464 -15.13 12.79 17.65
C GLY A 464 -14.93 11.33 17.32
N ILE A 465 -16.00 10.59 17.05
CA ILE A 465 -15.97 9.22 16.53
C ILE A 465 -16.89 9.05 15.30
N PRO A 466 -16.82 9.93 14.29
CA PRO A 466 -17.69 9.82 13.11
C PRO A 466 -17.48 8.49 12.35
N HIS A 467 -16.28 7.92 12.50
CA HIS A 467 -15.84 6.64 11.97
C HIS A 467 -16.33 5.42 12.79
N SER A 468 -17.59 5.44 13.22
CA SER A 468 -18.21 4.36 14.00
C SER A 468 -19.56 3.95 13.41
N LEU A 469 -20.11 2.81 13.83
CA LEU A 469 -21.47 2.39 13.47
C LEU A 469 -22.37 2.31 14.70
N LEU A 470 -23.61 2.76 14.55
CA LEU A 470 -24.66 2.52 15.55
C LEU A 470 -25.23 1.13 15.32
N LEU A 471 -25.15 0.27 16.32
CA LEU A 471 -25.82 -1.02 16.35
C LEU A 471 -27.00 -0.96 17.33
N GLN A 472 -28.05 -1.69 17.00
CA GLN A 472 -29.23 -1.87 17.84
C GLN A 472 -29.45 -3.37 18.04
N ASP A 473 -29.73 -3.78 19.26
CA ASP A 473 -30.03 -5.17 19.57
C ASP A 473 -31.53 -5.50 19.46
N GLN A 474 -31.93 -6.68 19.92
CA GLN A 474 -33.32 -7.14 19.91
C GLN A 474 -34.21 -6.50 20.99
N THR A 475 -33.60 -5.84 21.97
CA THR A 475 -34.25 -5.12 23.07
C THR A 475 -34.33 -3.62 22.84
N ASP A 476 -33.95 -3.16 21.64
CA ASP A 476 -33.81 -1.76 21.26
C ASP A 476 -32.75 -0.99 22.05
N SER A 477 -31.77 -1.68 22.64
CA SER A 477 -30.60 -1.06 23.25
C SER A 477 -29.54 -0.75 22.18
N TYR A 478 -28.88 0.40 22.33
CA TYR A 478 -27.93 0.91 21.35
C TYR A 478 -26.48 0.66 21.77
N HIS A 479 -25.65 0.34 20.79
CA HIS A 479 -24.22 0.13 20.94
C HIS A 479 -23.46 0.89 19.85
N ILE A 480 -22.29 1.43 20.16
CA ILE A 480 -21.44 2.11 19.20
C ILE A 480 -20.24 1.22 18.91
N LEU A 481 -20.13 0.77 17.67
CA LEU A 481 -19.00 -0.01 17.16
C LEU A 481 -17.94 0.95 16.62
N VAL A 482 -16.76 0.97 17.23
CA VAL A 482 -15.65 1.85 16.86
C VAL A 482 -14.45 1.00 16.43
N PRO A 483 -13.84 1.27 15.25
CA PRO A 483 -12.64 0.58 14.82
C PRO A 483 -11.46 0.98 15.71
N PHE A 484 -10.64 0.02 16.12
CA PHE A 484 -9.43 0.26 16.89
C PHE A 484 -8.25 0.47 15.94
N VAL A 485 -8.08 1.71 15.50
CA VAL A 485 -7.07 2.11 14.53
C VAL A 485 -6.32 3.36 14.99
N ALA A 486 -5.12 3.56 14.45
CA ALA A 486 -4.38 4.79 14.68
C ALA A 486 -5.19 5.98 14.18
N THR A 487 -5.24 7.05 14.96
CA THR A 487 -5.85 8.30 14.56
C THR A 487 -4.92 9.47 14.85
N HIS A 488 -5.03 10.52 14.05
CA HIS A 488 -4.39 11.79 14.33
C HIS A 488 -5.32 12.95 13.97
N ARG A 489 -5.07 14.10 14.61
CA ARG A 489 -5.70 15.37 14.25
C ARG A 489 -4.73 16.16 13.36
N PRO A 490 -5.03 16.38 12.08
CA PRO A 490 -4.15 17.14 11.20
C PRO A 490 -4.04 18.60 11.67
N SER A 491 -2.85 19.17 11.58
CA SER A 491 -2.64 20.60 11.81
C SER A 491 -2.95 21.36 10.53
N ILE A 492 -4.14 21.95 10.46
CA ILE A 492 -4.60 22.72 9.31
C ILE A 492 -4.29 24.19 9.57
N ALA A 493 -3.38 24.78 8.80
CA ALA A 493 -2.95 26.17 9.03
C ALA A 493 -4.11 27.18 8.93
N SER A 494 -5.10 26.93 8.06
CA SER A 494 -6.30 27.76 7.92
C SER A 494 -7.34 27.53 9.02
N ASP A 495 -7.28 26.40 9.72
CA ASP A 495 -8.18 26.06 10.83
C ASP A 495 -7.40 25.38 11.97
N PRO A 496 -6.66 26.16 12.77
CA PRO A 496 -5.85 25.63 13.87
C PRO A 496 -6.69 25.01 15.00
N PHE A 497 -8.00 25.27 15.01
CA PHE A 497 -8.95 24.73 15.99
C PHE A 497 -9.77 23.56 15.45
N SER A 498 -9.42 23.05 14.26
CA SER A 498 -10.07 21.88 13.68
C SER A 498 -10.18 20.76 14.70
N SER A 499 -11.34 20.10 14.70
CA SER A 499 -11.63 18.91 15.49
C SER A 499 -11.70 17.65 14.62
N GLU A 500 -11.31 17.76 13.36
CA GLU A 500 -11.31 16.66 12.40
C GLU A 500 -10.30 15.59 12.84
N VAL A 501 -10.78 14.34 12.85
CA VAL A 501 -9.98 13.17 13.23
C VAL A 501 -9.82 12.30 11.99
N VAL A 502 -8.57 12.08 11.58
CA VAL A 502 -8.23 11.25 10.42
C VAL A 502 -7.78 9.88 10.90
N LEU A 503 -8.26 8.83 10.22
CA LEU A 503 -7.87 7.45 10.49
C LEU A 503 -6.64 7.06 9.68
N GLU A 504 -5.58 6.65 10.37
CA GLU A 504 -4.38 6.06 9.78
C GLU A 504 -4.53 4.54 9.70
N ARG A 505 -5.44 4.07 8.85
CA ARG A 505 -5.72 2.63 8.69
C ARG A 505 -4.52 1.82 8.17
N GLU A 506 -3.52 2.50 7.61
CA GLU A 506 -2.25 1.93 7.12
C GLU A 506 -1.14 1.82 8.17
N ASN A 507 -1.40 2.23 9.41
CA ASN A 507 -0.42 2.14 10.49
C ASN A 507 -0.17 0.67 10.90
N ARG A 508 1.00 0.14 10.53
CA ARG A 508 1.37 -1.27 10.75
C ARG A 508 1.37 -1.66 12.23
N LEU A 509 1.83 -0.79 13.13
CA LEU A 509 1.91 -1.11 14.56
C LEU A 509 0.51 -1.32 15.15
N TRP A 510 -0.46 -0.50 14.75
CA TRP A 510 -1.83 -0.62 15.22
C TRP A 510 -2.56 -1.84 14.64
N ARG A 511 -2.14 -2.31 13.46
CA ARG A 511 -2.68 -3.54 12.88
C ARG A 511 -2.23 -4.80 13.58
N LEU A 512 -1.14 -4.77 14.36
CA LEU A 512 -0.65 -5.95 15.05
C LEU A 512 -1.48 -6.29 16.30
N HIS A 513 -2.28 -5.34 16.80
CA HIS A 513 -3.13 -5.54 17.96
C HIS A 513 -4.15 -6.65 17.74
N GLU A 514 -4.39 -7.50 18.74
CA GLU A 514 -5.38 -8.57 18.62
C GLU A 514 -6.81 -8.01 18.53
N THR A 515 -7.09 -7.01 19.36
CA THR A 515 -8.36 -6.27 19.30
C THR A 515 -8.40 -5.41 18.05
N LYS A 516 -9.50 -5.47 17.29
CA LYS A 516 -9.68 -4.66 16.07
C LYS A 516 -10.82 -3.66 16.14
N VAL A 517 -11.77 -3.89 17.04
CA VAL A 517 -12.96 -3.07 17.23
C VAL A 517 -13.32 -3.04 18.71
N PHE A 518 -13.90 -1.93 19.15
CA PHE A 518 -14.55 -1.82 20.45
C PHE A 518 -16.04 -1.62 20.26
N LEU A 519 -16.82 -2.26 21.13
CA LEU A 519 -18.26 -2.10 21.19
C LEU A 519 -18.62 -1.41 22.51
N TYR A 520 -19.09 -0.18 22.43
CA TYR A 520 -19.49 0.62 23.59
C TYR A 520 -21.01 0.55 23.75
N GLU A 521 -21.48 -0.02 24.84
CA GLU A 521 -22.92 -0.05 25.17
C GLU A 521 -23.37 1.34 25.61
N MET A 522 -24.55 1.75 25.18
CA MET A 522 -25.16 2.99 25.61
C MET A 522 -26.08 2.74 26.80
N HIS A 523 -25.95 3.54 27.86
CA HIS A 523 -26.87 3.48 28.98
C HIS A 523 -28.30 3.83 28.55
N LEU A 524 -29.30 3.26 29.23
CA LEU A 524 -30.73 3.48 28.96
C LEU A 524 -31.15 4.96 28.99
N SER A 525 -30.42 5.82 29.70
CA SER A 525 -30.67 7.28 29.68
C SER A 525 -30.24 7.95 28.37
N GLY A 526 -29.45 7.28 27.53
CA GLY A 526 -28.85 7.84 26.33
C GLY A 526 -27.76 8.88 26.60
N THR A 527 -27.22 8.97 27.83
CA THR A 527 -26.32 10.07 28.22
C THR A 527 -24.85 9.69 28.33
N PHE A 528 -24.51 8.40 28.48
CA PHE A 528 -23.12 7.97 28.58
C PHE A 528 -22.91 6.58 27.99
N LEU A 529 -21.65 6.29 27.66
CA LEU A 529 -21.20 5.04 27.08
C LEU A 529 -20.47 4.21 28.15
N TYR A 530 -20.73 2.91 28.15
CA TYR A 530 -20.01 1.94 28.95
C TYR A 530 -18.74 1.48 28.22
N THR A 531 -17.64 1.43 28.96
CA THR A 531 -16.34 0.99 28.45
C THR A 531 -16.03 -0.39 29.02
N PRO A 532 -16.09 -1.47 28.22
CA PRO A 532 -16.02 -2.85 28.75
C PRO A 532 -14.64 -3.22 29.30
N THR A 533 -13.59 -2.52 28.86
CA THR A 533 -12.21 -2.75 29.29
C THR A 533 -11.48 -1.43 29.51
N LEU A 534 -10.35 -1.47 30.22
CA LEU A 534 -9.47 -0.32 30.39
C LEU A 534 -8.95 0.21 29.04
N THR A 535 -8.54 -0.67 28.14
CA THR A 535 -8.08 -0.28 26.79
C THR A 535 -9.20 0.42 26.01
N ALA A 536 -10.45 -0.08 26.10
CA ALA A 536 -11.58 0.56 25.46
C ALA A 536 -11.87 1.95 26.03
N ALA A 537 -11.77 2.12 27.37
CA ALA A 537 -11.93 3.41 28.03
C ALA A 537 -10.84 4.40 27.61
N LEU A 538 -9.58 3.95 27.61
CA LEU A 538 -8.42 4.74 27.24
C LEU A 538 -8.47 5.17 25.76
N TYR A 539 -8.87 4.27 24.87
CA TYR A 539 -9.03 4.59 23.46
C TYR A 539 -10.17 5.57 23.20
N LEU A 540 -11.33 5.39 23.86
CA LEU A 540 -12.43 6.36 23.75
C LEU A 540 -12.01 7.72 24.29
N LEU A 541 -11.32 7.76 25.43
CA LEU A 541 -10.77 8.98 26.00
C LEU A 541 -9.84 9.67 25.01
N PHE A 542 -8.93 8.92 24.39
CA PHE A 542 -8.01 9.42 23.36
C PHE A 542 -8.74 10.07 22.18
N LEU A 543 -9.76 9.40 21.63
CA LEU A 543 -10.57 9.91 20.51
C LEU A 543 -11.33 11.20 20.90
N LYS A 544 -11.94 11.23 22.08
CA LYS A 544 -12.62 12.44 22.59
C LYS A 544 -11.64 13.59 22.84
N PHE A 545 -10.42 13.28 23.29
CA PHE A 545 -9.35 14.27 23.45
C PHE A 545 -8.96 14.87 22.09
N GLN A 546 -8.75 14.05 21.06
CA GLN A 546 -8.45 14.54 19.71
C GLN A 546 -9.53 15.49 19.19
N ASN A 547 -10.80 15.17 19.41
CA ASN A 547 -11.93 16.01 19.03
C ASN A 547 -12.17 17.22 19.95
N ARG A 548 -11.29 17.49 20.92
CA ARG A 548 -11.38 18.62 21.87
C ARG A 548 -12.61 18.56 22.80
N LYS A 549 -13.20 17.38 23.00
CA LYS A 549 -14.33 17.15 23.93
C LYS A 549 -13.79 16.91 25.34
N TYR A 550 -13.11 17.92 25.90
CA TYR A 550 -12.37 17.79 27.16
C TYR A 550 -13.27 17.53 28.37
N ASP A 551 -14.55 17.91 28.30
CA ASP A 551 -15.55 17.61 29.33
C ASP A 551 -15.93 16.12 29.37
N GLN A 552 -15.87 15.43 28.23
CA GLN A 552 -16.02 13.98 28.17
C GLN A 552 -14.73 13.28 28.59
N VAL A 553 -13.56 13.85 28.26
CA VAL A 553 -12.26 13.37 28.74
C VAL A 553 -12.24 13.34 30.27
N SER A 554 -12.60 14.44 30.94
CA SER A 554 -12.57 14.49 32.42
C SER A 554 -13.49 13.47 33.07
N GLN A 555 -14.60 13.10 32.43
CA GLN A 555 -15.49 12.04 32.90
C GLN A 555 -14.88 10.63 32.73
N LEU A 556 -14.18 10.40 31.61
CA LEU A 556 -13.57 9.11 31.28
C LEU A 556 -12.28 8.83 32.06
N VAL A 557 -11.59 9.85 32.58
CA VAL A 557 -10.31 9.68 33.32
C VAL A 557 -10.42 8.66 34.46
N ARG A 558 -11.57 8.60 35.15
CA ARG A 558 -11.75 7.62 36.24
C ARG A 558 -11.78 6.18 35.77
N ALA A 559 -12.22 5.93 34.53
CA ALA A 559 -12.31 4.59 33.97
C ALA A 559 -10.95 4.02 33.56
N ILE A 560 -9.91 4.85 33.47
CA ILE A 560 -8.53 4.44 33.15
C ILE A 560 -7.62 4.36 34.38
N ALA A 561 -8.12 4.74 35.57
CA ALA A 561 -7.36 4.69 36.81
C ALA A 561 -7.06 3.24 37.21
N THR A 562 -5.80 2.96 37.54
CA THR A 562 -5.33 1.62 37.94
C THR A 562 -4.10 1.76 38.84
N ASP A 563 -3.87 0.76 39.69
CA ASP A 563 -2.67 0.61 40.53
C ASP A 563 -1.55 -0.17 39.83
N SER A 564 -1.84 -0.75 38.67
CA SER A 564 -0.95 -1.65 37.94
C SER A 564 -0.55 -1.06 36.59
N PRO A 565 0.73 -1.16 36.17
CA PRO A 565 1.16 -0.67 34.85
C PRO A 565 0.31 -1.21 33.70
N TYR A 566 0.01 -0.38 32.71
CA TYR A 566 -0.67 -0.85 31.50
C TYR A 566 0.21 -1.83 30.73
N GLN A 567 -0.44 -2.74 30.01
CA GLN A 567 0.21 -3.76 29.21
C GLN A 567 -0.32 -3.70 27.77
N LYS A 568 0.50 -4.18 26.82
CA LYS A 568 0.14 -4.42 25.41
C LYS A 568 -0.57 -3.22 24.75
N GLU A 569 -1.82 -3.41 24.31
CA GLU A 569 -2.62 -2.42 23.59
C GLU A 569 -2.85 -1.15 24.41
N ALA A 570 -3.11 -1.28 25.72
CA ALA A 570 -3.37 -0.13 26.58
C ALA A 570 -2.13 0.75 26.74
N LEU A 571 -0.95 0.15 26.88
CA LEU A 571 0.31 0.89 26.94
C LEU A 571 0.55 1.65 25.62
N HIS A 572 0.36 0.99 24.48
CA HIS A 572 0.52 1.63 23.17
C HIS A 572 -0.42 2.83 22.99
N VAL A 573 -1.71 2.71 23.37
CA VAL A 573 -2.65 3.86 23.32
C VAL A 573 -2.21 4.96 24.27
N PHE A 574 -1.73 4.61 25.46
CA PHE A 574 -1.25 5.57 26.46
C PHE A 574 -0.05 6.36 25.97
N GLU A 575 0.95 5.70 25.38
CA GLU A 575 2.09 6.36 24.77
C GLU A 575 1.67 7.28 23.62
N HIS A 576 0.68 6.84 22.84
CA HIS A 576 0.13 7.62 21.72
C HIS A 576 -0.59 8.91 22.16
N LEU A 577 -0.99 9.04 23.44
CA LEU A 577 -1.46 10.32 24.01
C LEU A 577 -0.39 11.42 23.88
N GLY A 578 0.89 11.08 23.79
CA GLY A 578 1.98 12.05 23.60
C GLY A 578 1.84 12.87 22.31
N THR A 579 1.13 12.34 21.30
CA THR A 579 0.80 13.06 20.06
C THR A 579 -0.12 14.27 20.30
N LEU A 580 -0.78 14.34 21.47
CA LEU A 580 -1.70 15.41 21.86
C LEU A 580 -1.00 16.57 22.59
N ASN A 581 0.28 16.44 22.93
CA ASN A 581 1.07 17.48 23.61
C ASN A 581 1.08 18.85 22.90
N PRO A 582 1.01 18.95 21.55
CA PRO A 582 0.90 20.24 20.87
C PRO A 582 -0.40 21.00 21.18
N ASP A 583 -1.44 20.36 21.73
CA ASP A 583 -2.69 21.04 22.05
C ASP A 583 -2.53 21.95 23.28
N GLN A 584 -2.55 23.27 23.03
CA GLN A 584 -2.37 24.31 24.04
C GLN A 584 -3.70 24.84 24.61
N HIS A 585 -4.82 24.15 24.43
CA HIS A 585 -6.09 24.55 25.03
C HIS A 585 -6.04 24.49 26.57
N ALA A 586 -6.72 25.40 27.26
CA ALA A 586 -6.72 25.46 28.74
C ALA A 586 -7.22 24.13 29.35
N ASP A 587 -8.35 23.61 28.86
CA ASP A 587 -8.90 22.33 29.29
C ASP A 587 -8.06 21.12 28.87
N ALA A 588 -7.22 21.24 27.84
CA ALA A 588 -6.30 20.17 27.46
C ALA A 588 -5.21 19.97 28.50
N HIS A 589 -4.65 21.07 29.05
CA HIS A 589 -3.70 20.99 30.17
C HIS A 589 -4.34 20.31 31.38
N ALA A 590 -5.57 20.71 31.72
CA ALA A 590 -6.31 20.12 32.84
C ALA A 590 -6.55 18.61 32.63
N GLY A 591 -7.02 18.21 31.44
CA GLY A 591 -7.23 16.81 31.08
C GLY A 591 -5.95 15.98 31.14
N ARG A 592 -4.83 16.52 30.67
CA ARG A 592 -3.50 15.87 30.76
C ARG A 592 -3.04 15.66 32.20
N ILE A 593 -3.23 16.65 33.08
CA ILE A 593 -2.93 16.51 34.51
C ILE A 593 -3.85 15.45 35.14
N MET A 594 -5.15 15.47 34.84
CA MET A 594 -6.10 14.45 35.33
C MET A 594 -5.68 13.03 34.92
N ILE A 595 -5.29 12.83 33.67
CA ILE A 595 -4.77 11.54 33.18
C ILE A 595 -3.52 11.15 33.98
N ALA A 596 -2.56 12.06 34.12
CA ALA A 596 -1.31 11.80 34.85
C ALA A 596 -1.56 11.40 36.32
N LEU A 597 -2.52 12.06 36.99
CA LEU A 597 -2.92 11.72 38.36
C LEU A 597 -3.61 10.36 38.43
N ALA A 598 -4.50 10.04 37.48
CA ALA A 598 -5.20 8.77 37.42
C ALA A 598 -4.26 7.58 37.15
N THR A 599 -3.17 7.80 36.42
CA THR A 599 -2.16 6.78 36.14
C THR A 599 -0.94 6.84 37.06
N GLY A 600 -0.91 7.77 38.02
CA GLY A 600 0.25 8.01 38.87
C GLY A 600 0.61 6.82 39.75
N ASP A 601 -0.40 6.08 40.22
CA ASP A 601 -0.21 4.91 41.08
C ASP A 601 0.34 3.68 40.32
N ALA A 602 0.19 3.66 39.00
CA ALA A 602 0.69 2.59 38.14
C ALA A 602 2.20 2.65 37.84
N ASN A 603 2.91 3.68 38.33
CA ASN A 603 4.35 3.92 38.12
C ASN A 603 4.79 3.84 36.64
N MET A 604 3.96 4.36 35.74
CA MET A 604 4.23 4.39 34.31
C MET A 604 4.96 5.67 33.90
N ARG A 605 5.78 5.60 32.84
CA ARG A 605 6.36 6.80 32.23
C ARG A 605 5.26 7.61 31.57
N LEU A 606 5.06 8.85 32.03
CA LEU A 606 4.06 9.74 31.45
C LEU A 606 4.48 10.17 30.02
N PRO A 607 3.54 10.18 29.06
CA PRO A 607 3.81 10.65 27.69
C PRO A 607 3.88 12.18 27.57
N MET A 608 3.67 12.87 28.69
CA MET A 608 3.59 14.32 28.83
C MET A 608 4.41 14.78 30.03
N ARG A 609 4.85 16.04 29.99
CA ARG A 609 5.67 16.66 31.03
C ARG A 609 4.78 17.36 32.06
N LEU A 610 4.55 16.70 33.20
CA LEU A 610 3.63 17.20 34.23
C LEU A 610 3.99 18.60 34.75
N ASP A 611 5.29 18.89 34.87
CA ASP A 611 5.81 20.20 35.28
C ASP A 611 5.38 21.32 34.31
N PHE A 612 5.48 21.05 33.01
CA PHE A 612 5.06 21.97 31.96
C PHE A 612 3.53 22.11 31.93
N GLU A 613 2.80 21.01 32.02
CA GLU A 613 1.33 21.02 31.99
C GLU A 613 0.76 21.81 33.17
N MET A 614 1.31 21.62 34.38
CA MET A 614 0.86 22.33 35.58
C MET A 614 1.15 23.84 35.49
N ALA A 615 2.34 24.22 35.01
CA ALA A 615 2.67 25.63 34.79
C ALA A 615 1.71 26.29 33.78
N CYS A 616 1.37 25.60 32.69
CA CYS A 616 0.42 26.08 31.70
C CYS A 616 -1.03 26.12 32.22
N TYR A 617 -1.44 25.13 33.02
CA TYR A 617 -2.74 25.10 33.69
C TYR A 617 -2.93 26.30 34.61
N VAL A 618 -1.98 26.55 35.53
CA VAL A 618 -2.03 27.70 36.45
C VAL A 618 -2.08 29.02 35.69
N LYS A 619 -1.26 29.17 34.63
CA LYS A 619 -1.26 30.37 33.78
C LYS A 619 -2.60 30.61 33.09
N LYS A 620 -3.37 29.55 32.80
CA LYS A 620 -4.64 29.59 32.07
C LYS A 620 -5.85 29.27 32.95
N LEU A 621 -5.71 29.26 34.28
CA LEU A 621 -6.72 28.76 35.22
C LEU A 621 -8.08 29.44 35.07
N THR A 622 -8.09 30.75 34.77
CA THR A 622 -9.32 31.53 34.52
C THR A 622 -10.08 31.10 33.27
N HIS A 623 -9.42 30.43 32.34
CA HIS A 623 -9.98 29.92 31.08
C HIS A 623 -10.31 28.43 31.13
N VAL A 624 -10.01 27.74 32.24
CA VAL A 624 -10.37 26.33 32.42
C VAL A 624 -11.85 26.22 32.76
N SER A 625 -12.56 25.46 31.94
CA SER A 625 -13.97 25.11 32.09
C SER A 625 -14.22 24.43 33.43
N ALA A 626 -15.36 24.71 34.06
CA ALA A 626 -15.69 24.17 35.38
C ALA A 626 -15.66 22.63 35.45
N ARG A 627 -16.01 21.95 34.35
CA ARG A 627 -16.00 20.47 34.24
C ARG A 627 -14.61 19.86 34.10
N CYS A 628 -13.63 20.65 33.69
CA CYS A 628 -12.24 20.23 33.49
C CYS A 628 -11.33 20.77 34.59
N ARG A 629 -11.85 21.57 35.53
CA ARG A 629 -11.07 22.13 36.62
C ARG A 629 -10.70 21.03 37.61
N LEU A 630 -9.43 21.01 38.01
CA LEU A 630 -8.93 20.13 39.05
C LEU A 630 -9.54 20.52 40.40
N LYS A 631 -9.79 19.53 41.25
CA LYS A 631 -10.11 19.78 42.66
C LYS A 631 -8.87 20.25 43.40
N LEU A 632 -9.05 20.93 44.52
CA LEU A 632 -7.93 21.39 45.36
C LEU A 632 -6.96 20.25 45.72
N GLU A 633 -7.49 19.09 46.12
CA GLU A 633 -6.69 17.89 46.43
C GLU A 633 -5.91 17.36 45.22
N GLU A 634 -6.47 17.49 44.01
CA GLU A 634 -5.81 17.08 42.76
C GLU A 634 -4.71 18.07 42.38
N GLU A 635 -4.93 19.37 42.59
CA GLU A 635 -3.91 20.42 42.39
C GLU A 635 -2.75 20.25 43.38
N GLU A 636 -3.03 19.93 44.64
CA GLU A 636 -2.02 19.64 45.67
C GLU A 636 -1.21 18.38 45.36
N ARG A 637 -1.85 17.34 44.83
CA ARG A 637 -1.15 16.09 44.44
C ARG A 637 -0.30 16.26 43.18
N ALA A 638 -0.67 17.19 42.29
CA ALA A 638 0.05 17.45 41.04
C ALA A 638 1.28 18.35 41.22
N LEU A 639 1.31 19.17 42.28
CA LEU A 639 2.44 20.02 42.69
C LEU A 639 3.48 19.23 43.49
#